data_AF-A0A165I4U4-F1
#
_entry.id   AF-A0A165I4U4-F1
#
_cell.length_a   1.000
_cell.length_b   1.000
_cell.length_c   1.000
_cell.angle_alpha   90.00
_cell.angle_beta   90.00
_cell.angle_gamma   90.00
#
_symmetry.space_group_name_H-M   'P 1'
#
loop_
_entity.id
_entity.type
_entity.pdbx_description
1 polymer ?
#
loop_
_entity_poly.entity_id
_entity_poly.type
_entity_poly.pdbx_seq_one_letter_code
_entity_poly.pdbx_strand_id
1 'polypeptide(L)'
;MQVDRPARQRRKPRAAPGGPKGLKARQQGALPAATSHARLRGLRSAGTAAYELSRQGFRPWTTYKRPGKALCLLEPPAPFQQPETQPSNPCTVNINVTRRLNRVFMQNIGPGPLWELLEDCAWWKESVPPPDSIWTQQHLRPTVYLDLKISSKEWSMLNSDEARLCLPHGGSDASEEPPSISCLFGPFGEQSLVQLPMLATHDISQYFPKKTSVVFNAGAGVFGLDWCPTFVDASVENRVRYLAVAPAPSRDYKLAVGIKRSCPSSIQIWSLRPPEEDEDKPLDLRCSLLLCAHYGPAIQLKWCPLPCDDADPVPGESMPKIGLLAATFTDGSLCVFAVPNPQSFGASEYPVAILAERPLARLELEDTSCWCFDWANSDTLAVGCSNGSILVTKLSAALKRRRQDETAVLLPTHYIPAHQSAVRTVCWIRLPRGTTPSDVASDPTVIVSGGFDGKTLITDIRDQRPILLNRSRDIIMDVVFSNILGVPITIDFGNVVKLYCIVPSLLGQGQSLLESEGPIWSLATSDYHPQLASGGADGSCVTTNIARAAKRGISAPFFYHKIYQLDYSRKTGVFRMLENFVPKAPLLRVTTVSPEDDAESVSATTKKKAGTETVHKDDYRVSGSWPKEVCVTRVAWDSGGGISSAPFLASGTASGLCRIDWLMGRFYNERLNVDKITSWRNHEAAAGDWFDGDEEDDELDA
;
A
#
# COMPACT_ATOMS: atom_id res chain seq x y z
N MET A 1 -42.86 26.25 38.85
CA MET A 1 -43.40 26.81 37.59
C MET A 1 -43.10 25.81 36.48
N GLN A 2 -44.01 24.86 36.29
CA GLN A 2 -44.11 24.02 35.10
C GLN A 2 -44.83 24.82 34.02
N VAL A 3 -44.32 24.82 32.79
CA VAL A 3 -45.04 25.32 31.63
C VAL A 3 -44.97 24.25 30.54
N ASP A 4 -46.12 23.61 30.33
CA ASP A 4 -46.45 22.71 29.24
C ASP A 4 -46.42 23.40 27.88
N ARG A 5 -45.97 22.69 26.83
CA ARG A 5 -46.48 22.85 25.45
C ARG A 5 -46.50 21.51 24.69
N PRO A 6 -47.45 21.33 23.74
CA PRO A 6 -48.14 20.06 23.55
C PRO A 6 -47.77 19.27 22.27
N ALA A 7 -48.21 18.00 22.26
CA ALA A 7 -48.04 17.01 21.20
C ALA A 7 -48.74 17.38 19.86
N ARG A 8 -48.09 17.07 18.73
CA ARG A 8 -48.65 17.22 17.38
C ARG A 8 -48.87 15.86 16.71
N GLN A 9 -50.14 15.58 16.41
CA GLN A 9 -50.65 14.38 15.75
C GLN A 9 -50.22 14.28 14.27
N ARG A 10 -49.83 13.07 13.83
CA ARG A 10 -49.60 12.71 12.42
C ARG A 10 -50.94 12.49 11.70
N ARG A 11 -51.19 13.25 10.62
CA ARG A 11 -52.30 13.01 9.67
C ARG A 11 -51.82 12.15 8.49
N LYS A 12 -52.53 11.05 8.22
CA LYS A 12 -52.50 10.31 6.94
C LYS A 12 -53.48 10.96 5.95
N PRO A 13 -53.20 11.05 4.64
CA PRO A 13 -54.22 11.33 3.64
C PRO A 13 -54.86 10.03 3.12
N ARG A 14 -56.15 10.15 2.79
CA ARG A 14 -57.11 9.11 2.42
C ARG A 14 -57.33 9.15 0.90
N ALA A 15 -57.50 7.98 0.27
CA ALA A 15 -57.77 7.81 -1.16
C ALA A 15 -59.25 8.07 -1.51
N ALA A 16 -59.51 8.47 -2.77
CA ALA A 16 -60.81 8.48 -3.44
C ALA A 16 -60.64 8.31 -4.98
N PRO A 17 -61.67 7.86 -5.74
CA PRO A 17 -61.52 6.88 -6.83
C PRO A 17 -61.88 7.36 -8.27
N GLY A 18 -61.39 6.63 -9.30
CA GLY A 18 -62.19 6.18 -10.47
C GLY A 18 -62.14 6.92 -11.83
N GLY A 19 -61.26 6.46 -12.75
CA GLY A 19 -61.45 6.33 -14.22
C GLY A 19 -61.36 7.58 -15.16
N PRO A 20 -61.07 7.46 -16.49
CA PRO A 20 -61.07 6.26 -17.34
C PRO A 20 -59.75 5.98 -18.13
N LYS A 21 -59.71 4.81 -18.79
CA LYS A 21 -58.61 4.22 -19.57
C LYS A 21 -58.35 4.92 -20.91
N GLY A 22 -57.09 5.09 -21.30
CA GLY A 22 -56.70 5.51 -22.66
C GLY A 22 -55.20 5.37 -22.96
N LEU A 23 -54.87 4.44 -23.86
CA LEU A 23 -53.67 4.25 -24.71
C LEU A 23 -52.25 4.57 -24.20
N LYS A 24 -51.41 3.51 -24.23
CA LYS A 24 -49.95 3.53 -24.07
C LYS A 24 -49.27 4.23 -25.26
N ALA A 25 -48.49 5.28 -24.98
CA ALA A 25 -47.42 5.74 -25.86
C ALA A 25 -46.12 5.84 -25.04
N ARG A 26 -45.16 4.98 -25.37
CA ARG A 26 -43.84 4.89 -24.73
C ARG A 26 -42.94 5.96 -25.35
N GLN A 27 -42.89 7.16 -24.79
CA GLN A 27 -41.88 8.16 -25.16
C GLN A 27 -40.56 7.84 -24.43
N GLN A 28 -39.63 7.24 -25.18
CA GLN A 28 -38.21 7.24 -24.85
C GLN A 28 -37.67 8.66 -25.06
N GLY A 29 -37.50 9.41 -23.96
CA GLY A 29 -36.68 10.61 -23.95
C GLY A 29 -35.21 10.22 -23.80
N ALA A 30 -34.53 9.97 -24.92
CA ALA A 30 -33.09 9.83 -24.95
C ALA A 30 -32.44 11.19 -24.66
N LEU A 31 -31.76 11.31 -23.51
CA LEU A 31 -30.79 12.38 -23.30
C LEU A 31 -29.56 12.07 -24.18
N PRO A 32 -29.02 13.02 -24.95
CA PRO A 32 -27.95 12.75 -25.90
C PRO A 32 -26.65 12.40 -25.16
N ALA A 33 -26.16 11.18 -25.39
CA ALA A 33 -24.92 10.62 -24.87
C ALA A 33 -23.62 11.26 -25.44
N ALA A 34 -23.67 12.49 -25.97
CA ALA A 34 -22.63 13.03 -26.84
C ALA A 34 -21.69 14.07 -26.22
N THR A 35 -21.79 14.41 -24.92
CA THR A 35 -20.95 15.47 -24.32
C THR A 35 -19.90 15.01 -23.29
N SER A 36 -19.83 13.72 -22.95
CA SER A 36 -18.81 13.17 -22.02
C SER A 36 -17.52 12.70 -22.71
N HIS A 37 -17.53 12.51 -24.03
CA HIS A 37 -16.44 11.84 -24.75
C HIS A 37 -15.11 12.62 -24.81
N ALA A 38 -15.08 13.93 -24.49
CA ALA A 38 -13.90 14.77 -24.70
C ALA A 38 -12.94 14.91 -23.50
N ARG A 39 -13.18 14.29 -22.34
CA ARG A 39 -12.69 14.87 -21.07
C ARG A 39 -11.53 14.21 -20.32
N LEU A 40 -10.72 13.39 -20.98
CA LEU A 40 -9.44 12.90 -20.42
C LEU A 40 -8.46 12.72 -21.58
N ARG A 41 -7.77 13.78 -22.04
CA ARG A 41 -6.75 13.64 -23.11
C ARG A 41 -5.58 12.76 -22.66
N GLY A 42 -5.34 12.68 -21.36
CA GLY A 42 -4.25 11.90 -20.76
C GLY A 42 -4.39 10.39 -20.72
N LEU A 43 -5.61 9.88 -20.59
CA LEU A 43 -5.89 8.44 -20.57
C LEU A 43 -6.12 7.87 -21.97
N ARG A 44 -6.17 8.72 -23.01
CA ARG A 44 -6.36 8.29 -24.41
C ARG A 44 -5.11 7.64 -25.03
N SER A 45 -3.91 7.95 -24.55
CA SER A 45 -2.65 7.38 -25.05
C SER A 45 -2.32 6.00 -24.49
N ALA A 46 -2.93 5.60 -23.36
CA ALA A 46 -3.03 4.20 -22.93
C ALA A 46 -4.15 3.44 -23.68
N GLY A 47 -4.82 4.12 -24.61
CA GLY A 47 -6.11 3.74 -25.17
C GLY A 47 -6.07 2.63 -26.22
N THR A 48 -4.96 2.36 -26.90
CA THR A 48 -4.94 1.30 -27.93
C THR A 48 -4.98 -0.10 -27.34
N ALA A 49 -4.29 -0.35 -26.22
CA ALA A 49 -4.39 -1.65 -25.51
C ALA A 49 -5.69 -1.76 -24.67
N ALA A 50 -6.19 -0.65 -24.12
CA ALA A 50 -7.44 -0.62 -23.37
C ALA A 50 -8.69 -0.82 -24.25
N TYR A 51 -8.63 -0.46 -25.54
CA TYR A 51 -9.75 -0.63 -26.48
C TYR A 51 -10.05 -2.10 -26.77
N GLU A 52 -9.03 -2.96 -26.85
CA GLU A 52 -9.22 -4.40 -27.10
C GLU A 52 -9.81 -5.15 -25.90
N LEU A 53 -9.52 -4.70 -24.67
CA LEU A 53 -10.12 -5.25 -23.44
C LEU A 53 -11.57 -4.81 -23.22
N SER A 54 -12.01 -3.73 -23.88
CA SER A 54 -13.35 -3.14 -23.68
C SER A 54 -14.51 -3.98 -24.22
N ARG A 55 -14.26 -4.97 -25.08
CA ARG A 55 -15.31 -5.86 -25.62
C ARG A 55 -15.74 -6.97 -24.66
N GLN A 56 -15.05 -7.19 -23.53
CA GLN A 56 -15.22 -8.40 -22.70
C GLN A 56 -15.42 -8.15 -21.18
N GLY A 57 -15.93 -6.98 -20.79
CA GLY A 57 -16.18 -6.63 -19.38
C GLY A 57 -14.92 -6.18 -18.61
N PHE A 58 -15.06 -5.89 -17.31
CA PHE A 58 -13.96 -5.42 -16.46
C PHE A 58 -12.90 -6.52 -16.26
N ARG A 59 -11.79 -6.41 -17.02
CA ARG A 59 -10.62 -7.31 -16.94
C ARG A 59 -9.34 -6.48 -16.79
N PRO A 60 -9.04 -5.99 -15.58
CA PRO A 60 -7.90 -5.11 -15.37
C PRO A 60 -6.60 -5.88 -15.53
N TRP A 61 -5.74 -5.37 -16.38
CA TRP A 61 -4.31 -5.70 -16.46
C TRP A 61 -3.58 -4.43 -16.86
N THR A 62 -2.33 -4.29 -16.44
CA THR A 62 -1.53 -3.12 -16.82
C THR A 62 -1.45 -3.00 -18.34
N THR A 63 -1.75 -1.80 -18.84
CA THR A 63 -1.72 -1.48 -20.26
C THR A 63 -0.35 -0.99 -20.70
N TYR A 64 0.55 -0.70 -19.76
CA TYR A 64 1.92 -0.33 -20.07
C TYR A 64 2.70 -1.55 -20.52
N LYS A 65 3.11 -1.56 -21.78
CA LYS A 65 4.07 -2.53 -22.30
C LYS A 65 5.47 -2.01 -22.02
N ARG A 66 6.15 -2.60 -21.04
CA ARG A 66 7.55 -2.27 -20.75
C ARG A 66 8.42 -2.55 -21.99
N PRO A 67 9.22 -1.58 -22.49
CA PRO A 67 10.22 -1.85 -23.49
C PRO A 67 11.40 -2.62 -22.87
N GLY A 68 11.99 -3.56 -23.60
CA GLY A 68 13.15 -4.32 -23.13
C GLY A 68 12.79 -5.61 -22.39
N LYS A 69 13.66 -6.04 -21.48
CA LYS A 69 13.49 -7.26 -20.69
C LYS A 69 13.04 -6.94 -19.27
N ALA A 70 12.42 -7.92 -18.63
CA ALA A 70 12.21 -7.96 -17.19
C ALA A 70 13.19 -8.95 -16.54
N LEU A 71 13.29 -8.91 -15.21
CA LEU A 71 14.06 -9.87 -14.43
C LEU A 71 13.13 -10.86 -13.76
N CYS A 72 13.55 -12.13 -13.74
CA CYS A 72 12.85 -13.21 -13.08
C CYS A 72 13.84 -14.00 -12.23
N LEU A 73 13.36 -14.52 -11.10
CA LEU A 73 14.13 -15.40 -10.23
C LEU A 73 14.27 -16.80 -10.85
N LEU A 74 15.44 -17.41 -10.67
CA LEU A 74 15.72 -18.80 -11.04
C LEU A 74 15.38 -19.77 -9.91
N GLU A 75 15.46 -19.31 -8.67
CA GLU A 75 15.20 -20.08 -7.46
C GLU A 75 14.28 -19.32 -6.48
N PRO A 76 13.62 -20.03 -5.54
CA PRO A 76 12.85 -19.39 -4.49
C PRO A 76 13.73 -18.42 -3.70
N PRO A 77 13.29 -17.17 -3.48
CA PRO A 77 14.07 -16.22 -2.70
C PRO A 77 14.09 -16.65 -1.23
N ALA A 78 15.17 -16.32 -0.53
CA ALA A 78 15.28 -16.40 0.91
C ALA A 78 15.67 -15.03 1.49
N PRO A 79 15.30 -14.72 2.75
CA PRO A 79 15.75 -13.52 3.44
C PRO A 79 17.26 -13.35 3.33
N PHE A 80 17.70 -12.17 2.86
CA PHE A 80 19.12 -11.82 2.73
C PHE A 80 19.96 -12.73 1.83
N GLN A 81 19.40 -13.67 1.08
CA GLN A 81 20.14 -14.42 0.07
C GLN A 81 20.23 -13.59 -1.22
N GLN A 82 21.38 -13.68 -1.90
CA GLN A 82 21.53 -13.04 -3.20
C GLN A 82 20.68 -13.79 -4.22
N PRO A 83 19.78 -13.10 -4.93
CA PRO A 83 18.96 -13.77 -5.92
C PRO A 83 19.77 -14.13 -7.16
N GLU A 84 19.60 -15.34 -7.64
CA GLU A 84 19.92 -15.68 -9.02
C GLU A 84 18.78 -15.21 -9.94
N THR A 85 19.10 -14.27 -10.83
CA THR A 85 18.12 -13.69 -11.78
C THR A 85 18.52 -13.93 -13.22
N GLN A 86 17.54 -14.14 -14.08
CA GLN A 86 17.73 -14.15 -15.53
C GLN A 86 16.86 -13.09 -16.23
N PRO A 87 17.35 -12.45 -17.30
CA PRO A 87 16.53 -11.63 -18.16
C PRO A 87 15.47 -12.47 -18.90
N SER A 88 14.22 -12.01 -18.89
CA SER A 88 13.11 -12.62 -19.63
C SER A 88 12.24 -11.55 -20.30
N ASN A 89 11.38 -11.94 -21.23
CA ASN A 89 10.39 -11.01 -21.77
C ASN A 89 9.36 -10.64 -20.67
N PRO A 90 8.95 -9.37 -20.57
CA PRO A 90 7.99 -8.94 -19.56
C PRO A 90 6.62 -9.60 -19.75
N CYS A 91 5.84 -9.73 -18.68
CA CYS A 91 4.49 -10.27 -18.72
C CYS A 91 3.54 -9.50 -19.66
N THR A 92 3.90 -8.27 -20.00
CA THR A 92 3.17 -7.36 -20.90
C THR A 92 3.63 -7.41 -22.36
N VAL A 93 4.60 -8.27 -22.70
CA VAL A 93 5.17 -8.33 -24.07
C VAL A 93 4.10 -8.57 -25.13
N ASN A 94 3.21 -9.53 -24.87
CA ASN A 94 2.15 -9.95 -25.76
C ASN A 94 0.88 -10.25 -24.94
N ILE A 95 -0.27 -9.87 -25.48
CA ILE A 95 -1.58 -10.08 -24.86
C ILE A 95 -1.87 -11.56 -24.54
N ASN A 96 -1.38 -12.49 -25.36
CA ASN A 96 -1.57 -13.94 -25.12
C ASN A 96 -0.77 -14.41 -23.91
N VAL A 97 0.50 -13.95 -23.79
CA VAL A 97 1.35 -14.21 -22.62
C VAL A 97 0.72 -13.60 -21.37
N THR A 98 0.28 -12.35 -21.46
CA THR A 98 -0.45 -11.66 -20.39
C THR A 98 -1.67 -12.46 -19.93
N ARG A 99 -2.51 -12.95 -20.85
CA ARG A 99 -3.70 -13.74 -20.52
C ARG A 99 -3.35 -15.06 -19.82
N ARG A 100 -2.30 -15.76 -20.28
CA ARG A 100 -1.81 -17.00 -19.65
C ARG A 100 -1.29 -16.73 -18.24
N LEU A 101 -0.39 -15.77 -18.07
CA LEU A 101 0.18 -15.42 -16.77
C LEU A 101 -0.88 -14.92 -15.79
N ASN A 102 -1.89 -14.16 -16.24
CA ASN A 102 -2.97 -13.73 -15.37
C ASN A 102 -3.77 -14.92 -14.81
N ARG A 103 -4.07 -15.95 -15.64
CA ARG A 103 -4.69 -17.20 -15.14
C ARG A 103 -3.81 -17.88 -14.08
N VAL A 104 -2.49 -17.84 -14.25
CA VAL A 104 -1.53 -18.47 -13.35
C VAL A 104 -1.42 -17.70 -12.04
N PHE A 105 -1.37 -16.36 -12.09
CA PHE A 105 -1.43 -15.52 -10.89
C PHE A 105 -2.68 -15.81 -10.06
N MET A 106 -3.81 -16.09 -10.71
CA MET A 106 -5.04 -16.47 -10.01
C MET A 106 -4.85 -17.79 -9.23
N GLN A 107 -4.04 -18.75 -9.67
CA GLN A 107 -3.84 -20.02 -8.97
C GLN A 107 -3.08 -19.91 -7.63
N ASN A 108 -2.61 -18.72 -7.25
CA ASN A 108 -2.04 -18.49 -5.92
C ASN A 108 -3.12 -18.60 -4.83
N ILE A 109 -2.92 -19.55 -3.90
CA ILE A 109 -3.76 -19.80 -2.73
C ILE A 109 -3.02 -19.53 -1.41
N GLY A 110 -1.85 -18.90 -1.48
CA GLY A 110 -1.03 -18.56 -0.31
C GLY A 110 -1.11 -17.07 0.07
N PRO A 111 -0.62 -16.72 1.28
CA PRO A 111 -0.66 -15.37 1.82
C PRO A 111 0.30 -14.37 1.15
N GLY A 112 1.32 -14.87 0.43
CA GLY A 112 2.35 -14.05 -0.22
C GLY A 112 2.45 -14.26 -1.74
N PRO A 113 3.48 -13.69 -2.39
CA PRO A 113 3.75 -13.90 -3.82
C PRO A 113 4.14 -15.34 -4.20
N LEU A 114 3.79 -15.74 -5.43
CA LEU A 114 4.44 -16.86 -6.12
C LEU A 114 5.78 -16.35 -6.67
N TRP A 115 6.88 -16.95 -6.25
CA TRP A 115 8.21 -16.45 -6.60
C TRP A 115 8.51 -16.58 -8.10
N GLU A 116 7.95 -17.61 -8.73
CA GLU A 116 8.10 -17.93 -10.15
C GLU A 116 7.53 -16.84 -11.06
N LEU A 117 6.61 -16.03 -10.51
CA LEU A 117 5.91 -14.97 -11.23
C LEU A 117 6.37 -13.58 -10.82
N LEU A 118 7.32 -13.45 -9.89
CA LEU A 118 7.84 -12.15 -9.50
C LEU A 118 8.47 -11.46 -10.71
N GLU A 119 8.09 -10.22 -10.91
CA GLU A 119 8.53 -9.38 -12.02
C GLU A 119 8.36 -7.92 -11.64
N ASP A 120 9.33 -7.05 -11.93
CA ASP A 120 9.14 -5.62 -11.72
C ASP A 120 8.12 -5.05 -12.73
N CYS A 121 6.93 -4.71 -12.25
CA CYS A 121 5.88 -4.11 -13.06
C CYS A 121 5.80 -2.58 -12.93
N ALA A 122 6.67 -1.95 -12.13
CA ALA A 122 6.68 -0.50 -11.97
C ALA A 122 7.34 0.21 -13.16
N TRP A 123 6.82 1.38 -13.51
CA TRP A 123 7.44 2.28 -14.45
C TRP A 123 8.10 3.46 -13.72
N TRP A 124 9.35 3.74 -14.09
CA TRP A 124 10.13 4.89 -13.62
C TRP A 124 10.67 5.65 -14.82
N LYS A 125 10.53 6.98 -14.83
CA LYS A 125 11.07 7.82 -15.92
C LYS A 125 12.60 7.78 -15.96
N GLU A 126 13.23 7.46 -14.82
CA GLU A 126 14.66 7.39 -14.64
C GLU A 126 15.26 6.09 -15.20
N SER A 127 14.46 5.04 -15.42
CA SER A 127 14.98 3.76 -15.94
C SER A 127 15.68 3.94 -17.28
N VAL A 128 16.86 3.34 -17.43
CA VAL A 128 17.69 3.46 -18.64
C VAL A 128 17.94 2.07 -19.22
N PRO A 129 17.72 1.84 -20.53
CA PRO A 129 18.08 0.57 -21.14
C PRO A 129 19.60 0.35 -21.08
N PRO A 130 20.07 -0.88 -20.80
CA PRO A 130 21.50 -1.18 -20.72
C PRO A 130 22.19 -1.08 -22.09
N PRO A 131 23.47 -0.66 -22.15
CA PRO A 131 24.24 -0.59 -23.41
C PRO A 131 24.53 -1.97 -24.01
N ASP A 132 24.85 -2.97 -23.18
CA ASP A 132 25.26 -4.31 -23.62
C ASP A 132 24.12 -5.34 -23.60
N SER A 133 22.86 -4.89 -23.53
CA SER A 133 21.67 -5.75 -23.39
C SER A 133 21.66 -6.67 -22.15
N ILE A 134 22.58 -6.50 -21.20
CA ILE A 134 22.58 -7.16 -19.90
C ILE A 134 21.67 -6.37 -18.98
N TRP A 135 20.49 -6.93 -18.69
CA TRP A 135 19.53 -6.30 -17.79
C TRP A 135 19.89 -6.63 -16.35
N THR A 136 20.02 -5.60 -15.52
CA THR A 136 20.17 -5.72 -14.06
C THR A 136 19.12 -4.86 -13.37
N GLN A 137 18.92 -5.08 -12.07
CA GLN A 137 17.93 -4.33 -11.31
C GLN A 137 18.22 -2.82 -11.30
N GLN A 138 19.50 -2.43 -11.29
CA GLN A 138 19.96 -1.04 -11.35
C GLN A 138 19.52 -0.32 -12.64
N HIS A 139 19.31 -1.03 -13.75
CA HIS A 139 18.82 -0.42 -14.99
C HIS A 139 17.31 -0.12 -14.92
N LEU A 140 16.54 -1.01 -14.26
CA LEU A 140 15.09 -0.87 -14.10
C LEU A 140 14.73 0.17 -13.03
N ARG A 141 15.52 0.20 -11.97
CA ARG A 141 15.43 1.14 -10.86
C ARG A 141 16.84 1.68 -10.63
N PRO A 142 17.21 2.84 -11.18
CA PRO A 142 18.55 3.38 -10.98
C PRO A 142 18.69 4.04 -9.61
N THR A 143 19.93 4.05 -9.11
CA THR A 143 20.29 4.89 -7.96
C THR A 143 20.30 6.35 -8.39
N VAL A 144 19.67 7.21 -7.60
CA VAL A 144 19.47 8.64 -7.91
C VAL A 144 20.12 9.52 -6.84
N TYR A 145 20.39 10.79 -7.18
CA TYR A 145 21.03 11.77 -6.28
C TYR A 145 22.40 11.34 -5.72
N LEU A 146 23.21 10.64 -6.52
CA LEU A 146 24.60 10.26 -6.15
C LEU A 146 25.50 11.48 -5.85
N ASP A 147 25.27 12.58 -6.57
CA ASP A 147 25.99 13.84 -6.40
C ASP A 147 25.57 14.62 -5.13
N LEU A 148 24.46 14.22 -4.49
CA LEU A 148 24.00 14.86 -3.26
C LEU A 148 24.83 14.36 -2.09
N LYS A 149 25.82 15.15 -1.66
CA LYS A 149 26.64 14.88 -0.48
C LYS A 149 26.05 15.52 0.76
N ILE A 150 26.08 14.78 1.87
CA ILE A 150 25.65 15.26 3.18
C ILE A 150 26.88 15.72 3.96
N SER A 151 26.81 16.94 4.49
CA SER A 151 27.81 17.47 5.40
C SER A 151 27.58 16.92 6.80
N SER A 152 28.65 16.49 7.49
CA SER A 152 28.56 16.07 8.90
C SER A 152 28.05 17.19 9.82
N LYS A 153 28.16 18.45 9.41
CA LYS A 153 27.67 19.63 10.16
C LYS A 153 26.15 19.78 10.13
N GLU A 154 25.44 19.09 9.23
CA GLU A 154 23.97 19.13 9.17
C GLU A 154 23.32 18.33 10.31
N TRP A 155 24.07 17.41 10.93
CA TRP A 155 23.58 16.49 11.94
C TRP A 155 24.31 16.72 13.27
N SER A 156 23.55 16.94 14.33
CA SER A 156 24.09 16.93 15.69
C SER A 156 23.65 15.66 16.39
N MET A 157 24.61 14.95 17.00
CA MET A 157 24.30 13.82 17.86
C MET A 157 23.69 14.35 19.15
N LEU A 158 22.61 13.72 19.58
CA LEU A 158 21.94 14.03 20.83
C LEU A 158 22.48 13.10 21.93
N ASN A 159 22.59 13.63 23.14
CA ASN A 159 22.82 12.79 24.31
C ASN A 159 21.53 12.03 24.69
N SER A 160 21.65 11.08 25.63
CA SER A 160 20.51 10.25 26.06
C SER A 160 19.34 11.07 26.60
N ASP A 161 19.61 12.13 27.38
CA ASP A 161 18.58 12.97 27.98
C ASP A 161 17.81 13.79 26.92
N GLU A 162 18.53 14.34 25.95
CA GLU A 162 17.96 15.07 24.81
C GLU A 162 17.13 14.15 23.91
N ALA A 163 17.67 12.97 23.58
CA ALA A 163 16.98 11.98 22.77
C ALA A 163 15.67 11.52 23.44
N ARG A 164 15.67 11.39 24.78
CA ARG A 164 14.51 10.97 25.56
C ARG A 164 13.31 11.89 25.38
N LEU A 165 13.53 13.20 25.20
CA LEU A 165 12.46 14.16 24.98
C LEU A 165 11.73 13.96 23.64
N CYS A 166 12.39 13.34 22.66
CA CYS A 166 11.83 13.07 21.34
C CYS A 166 11.18 11.68 21.24
N LEU A 167 11.45 10.79 22.19
CA LEU A 167 10.87 9.46 22.23
C LEU A 167 9.43 9.50 22.76
N PRO A 168 8.60 8.48 22.42
CA PRO A 168 7.28 8.35 23.01
C PRO A 168 7.34 8.30 24.54
N HIS A 169 6.39 8.94 25.22
CA HIS A 169 6.31 9.02 26.68
C HIS A 169 5.01 8.40 27.24
N GLY A 170 5.04 8.00 28.52
CA GLY A 170 4.01 7.19 29.18
C GLY A 170 2.72 7.92 29.57
N GLY A 171 2.73 9.26 29.65
CA GLY A 171 1.61 10.03 30.19
C GLY A 171 1.63 11.53 29.85
N SER A 172 1.11 12.36 30.76
CA SER A 172 1.09 13.82 30.63
C SER A 172 2.47 14.45 30.77
N ASP A 173 3.37 13.81 31.50
CA ASP A 173 4.75 14.27 31.68
C ASP A 173 5.67 13.56 30.68
N ALA A 174 6.40 14.37 29.90
CA ALA A 174 7.34 13.89 28.88
C ALA A 174 8.56 13.15 29.46
N SER A 175 8.74 13.19 30.79
CA SER A 175 9.82 12.51 31.51
C SER A 175 9.50 11.06 31.90
N GLU A 176 8.27 10.60 31.71
CA GLU A 176 7.89 9.22 32.01
C GLU A 176 8.15 8.34 30.79
N GLU A 177 8.97 7.30 30.96
CA GLU A 177 9.15 6.30 29.92
C GLU A 177 7.82 5.59 29.62
N PRO A 178 7.58 5.23 28.35
CA PRO A 178 6.36 4.54 27.99
C PRO A 178 6.38 3.15 28.64
N PRO A 179 5.29 2.73 29.29
CA PRO A 179 5.28 1.44 29.95
C PRO A 179 5.48 0.30 28.93
N SER A 180 6.15 -0.77 29.33
CA SER A 180 6.29 -1.97 28.49
C SER A 180 4.93 -2.49 28.03
N ILE A 181 4.87 -3.03 26.82
CA ILE A 181 3.67 -3.66 26.27
C ILE A 181 3.66 -5.13 26.70
N SER A 182 2.67 -5.51 27.49
CA SER A 182 2.41 -6.90 27.85
C SER A 182 1.59 -7.58 26.75
N CYS A 183 2.16 -8.56 26.05
CA CYS A 183 1.50 -9.27 24.97
C CYS A 183 1.66 -10.80 25.09
N LEU A 184 0.57 -11.53 24.87
CA LEU A 184 0.55 -12.98 24.77
C LEU A 184 0.90 -13.43 23.35
N PHE A 185 1.90 -14.29 23.21
CA PHE A 185 2.35 -14.88 21.94
C PHE A 185 2.33 -16.41 21.98
N GLY A 186 2.18 -17.02 20.81
CA GLY A 186 2.21 -18.48 20.62
C GLY A 186 0.86 -19.10 20.27
N PRO A 187 0.76 -20.44 20.25
CA PRO A 187 -0.46 -21.15 19.88
C PRO A 187 -1.65 -20.79 20.77
N PHE A 188 -2.84 -20.72 20.18
CA PHE A 188 -4.06 -20.40 20.93
C PHE A 188 -4.28 -21.41 22.06
N GLY A 189 -4.45 -20.90 23.29
CA GLY A 189 -4.60 -21.72 24.50
C GLY A 189 -3.29 -22.01 25.24
N GLU A 190 -2.14 -21.86 24.59
CA GLU A 190 -0.80 -22.15 25.15
C GLU A 190 0.13 -20.92 25.04
N GLN A 191 -0.44 -19.73 25.12
CA GLN A 191 0.29 -18.49 24.87
C GLN A 191 1.15 -18.08 26.07
N SER A 192 2.36 -17.62 25.78
CA SER A 192 3.30 -17.08 26.77
C SER A 192 3.19 -15.57 26.86
N LEU A 193 3.20 -15.03 28.07
CA LEU A 193 3.18 -13.59 28.31
C LEU A 193 4.60 -13.03 28.18
N VAL A 194 4.76 -12.03 27.33
CA VAL A 194 6.03 -11.34 27.11
C VAL A 194 5.83 -9.86 27.37
N GLN A 195 6.77 -9.26 28.11
CA GLN A 195 6.82 -7.82 28.31
C GLN A 195 7.83 -7.22 27.33
N LEU A 196 7.34 -6.36 26.44
CA LEU A 196 8.15 -5.71 25.41
C LEU A 196 8.37 -4.24 25.79
N PRO A 197 9.54 -3.86 26.33
CA PRO A 197 9.87 -2.46 26.50
C PRO A 197 9.99 -1.77 25.14
N MET A 198 10.00 -0.44 25.13
CA MET A 198 10.19 0.33 23.90
C MET A 198 11.52 -0.05 23.23
N LEU A 199 11.53 -0.11 21.91
CA LEU A 199 12.64 -0.54 21.05
C LEU A 199 13.04 -2.01 21.17
N ALA A 200 12.37 -2.81 22.01
CA ALA A 200 12.63 -4.24 22.09
C ALA A 200 12.02 -4.99 20.90
N THR A 201 12.64 -6.13 20.59
CA THR A 201 12.19 -7.07 19.56
C THR A 201 11.86 -8.43 20.16
N HIS A 202 11.04 -9.19 19.45
CA HIS A 202 10.59 -10.51 19.84
C HIS A 202 10.45 -11.38 18.61
N ASP A 203 11.19 -12.47 18.59
CA ASP A 203 11.08 -13.45 17.50
C ASP A 203 9.81 -14.28 17.66
N ILE A 204 9.03 -14.41 16.60
CA ILE A 204 7.82 -15.24 16.58
C ILE A 204 8.14 -16.67 16.14
N SER A 205 9.26 -16.89 15.47
CA SER A 205 9.65 -18.20 14.96
C SER A 205 9.82 -19.24 16.08
N GLN A 206 10.18 -18.79 17.30
CA GLN A 206 10.26 -19.64 18.49
C GLN A 206 8.95 -20.36 18.84
N TYR A 207 7.79 -19.81 18.44
CA TYR A 207 6.49 -20.46 18.63
C TYR A 207 6.02 -21.20 17.37
N PHE A 208 6.47 -20.74 16.20
CA PHE A 208 6.06 -21.26 14.90
C PHE A 208 7.29 -21.41 13.99
N PRO A 209 8.04 -22.53 14.08
CA PRO A 209 9.35 -22.67 13.41
C PRO A 209 9.33 -22.53 11.87
N LYS A 210 8.17 -22.71 11.24
CA LYS A 210 8.00 -22.54 9.78
C LYS A 210 7.75 -21.09 9.36
N LYS A 211 7.63 -20.15 10.32
CA LYS A 211 7.39 -18.74 10.05
C LYS A 211 8.63 -17.93 10.33
N THR A 212 8.94 -17.05 9.40
CA THR A 212 9.98 -16.05 9.55
C THR A 212 9.31 -14.71 9.79
N SER A 213 9.21 -14.32 11.06
CA SER A 213 8.57 -13.07 11.46
C SER A 213 9.08 -12.57 12.80
N VAL A 214 9.21 -11.25 12.93
CA VAL A 214 9.68 -10.57 14.13
C VAL A 214 8.69 -9.47 14.52
N VAL A 215 8.41 -9.36 15.82
CA VAL A 215 7.60 -8.31 16.42
C VAL A 215 8.51 -7.34 17.14
N PHE A 216 8.18 -6.05 17.14
CA PHE A 216 8.94 -5.05 17.86
C PHE A 216 8.04 -3.94 18.39
N ASN A 217 8.51 -3.22 19.42
CA ASN A 217 7.75 -2.16 20.06
C ASN A 217 8.30 -0.77 19.71
N ALA A 218 7.53 0.01 18.95
CA ALA A 218 7.86 1.40 18.60
C ALA A 218 7.63 2.40 19.76
N GLY A 219 7.02 1.96 20.87
CA GLY A 219 6.76 2.75 22.09
C GLY A 219 5.33 3.30 22.19
N ALA A 220 4.76 3.72 21.07
CA ALA A 220 3.38 4.22 20.97
C ALA A 220 2.82 4.00 19.56
N GLY A 221 1.53 4.32 19.37
CA GLY A 221 0.80 4.05 18.13
C GLY A 221 1.48 4.59 16.87
N VAL A 222 1.53 3.78 15.82
CA VAL A 222 2.31 4.07 14.62
C VAL A 222 1.49 4.86 13.59
N PHE A 223 2.00 6.00 13.13
CA PHE A 223 1.38 6.82 12.08
C PHE A 223 2.09 6.71 10.73
N GLY A 224 3.36 6.32 10.71
CA GLY A 224 4.14 6.16 9.47
C GLY A 224 4.96 4.87 9.50
N LEU A 225 5.03 4.19 8.37
CA LEU A 225 5.76 2.93 8.19
C LEU A 225 6.11 2.80 6.71
N ASP A 226 7.40 2.73 6.37
CA ASP A 226 7.82 2.51 4.98
C ASP A 226 9.24 1.94 4.87
N TRP A 227 9.46 1.11 3.84
CA TRP A 227 10.73 0.45 3.56
C TRP A 227 11.67 1.37 2.77
N CYS A 228 12.95 1.41 3.16
CA CYS A 228 13.97 2.13 2.42
C CYS A 228 14.38 1.34 1.17
N PRO A 229 14.31 1.93 -0.04
CA PRO A 229 14.84 1.30 -1.21
C PRO A 229 16.37 1.27 -1.15
N THR A 230 16.93 0.07 -1.09
CA THR A 230 18.37 -0.19 -1.12
C THR A 230 18.60 -1.38 -2.05
N PHE A 231 19.51 -1.25 -3.03
CA PHE A 231 19.90 -2.41 -3.82
C PHE A 231 20.90 -3.24 -3.04
N VAL A 232 20.64 -4.54 -2.97
CA VAL A 232 21.67 -5.49 -2.55
C VAL A 232 22.60 -5.64 -3.76
N ASP A 233 23.64 -4.82 -3.82
CA ASP A 233 24.74 -5.11 -4.73
C ASP A 233 25.49 -6.35 -4.22
N ALA A 234 25.92 -7.21 -5.14
CA ALA A 234 26.56 -8.48 -4.86
C ALA A 234 27.91 -8.33 -4.12
N SER A 235 28.47 -7.12 -4.13
CA SER A 235 29.80 -6.78 -3.64
C SER A 235 29.86 -6.36 -2.17
N VAL A 236 28.72 -6.09 -1.52
CA VAL A 236 28.72 -5.53 -0.15
C VAL A 236 28.39 -6.62 0.86
N GLU A 237 29.36 -6.90 1.73
CA GLU A 237 29.29 -7.87 2.85
C GLU A 237 28.17 -7.58 3.88
N ASN A 238 27.40 -6.50 3.72
CA ASN A 238 26.40 -6.04 4.68
C ASN A 238 25.01 -5.88 4.05
N ARG A 239 24.26 -6.98 3.97
CA ARG A 239 22.88 -7.03 3.45
C ARG A 239 21.88 -6.49 4.48
N VAL A 240 21.90 -5.19 4.75
CA VAL A 240 20.99 -4.54 5.71
C VAL A 240 19.77 -3.97 4.99
N ARG A 241 18.57 -4.15 5.55
CA ARG A 241 17.36 -3.46 5.13
C ARG A 241 16.89 -2.47 6.17
N TYR A 242 16.43 -1.31 5.74
CA TYR A 242 15.99 -0.26 6.63
C TYR A 242 14.47 -0.05 6.54
N LEU A 243 13.83 0.08 7.69
CA LEU A 243 12.41 0.35 7.84
C LEU A 243 12.25 1.62 8.69
N ALA A 244 11.58 2.63 8.14
CA ALA A 244 11.26 3.85 8.89
C ALA A 244 9.92 3.69 9.60
N VAL A 245 9.86 4.09 10.88
CA VAL A 245 8.68 4.01 11.74
C VAL A 245 8.48 5.35 12.44
N ALA A 246 7.29 5.93 12.31
CA ALA A 246 6.90 7.14 13.04
C ALA A 246 5.88 6.80 14.13
N PRO A 247 6.32 6.66 15.39
CA PRO A 247 5.41 6.53 16.52
C PRO A 247 4.77 7.88 16.88
N ALA A 248 3.61 7.82 17.52
CA ALA A 248 3.01 8.96 18.19
C ALA A 248 3.83 9.36 19.43
N PRO A 249 3.73 10.62 19.91
CA PRO A 249 4.42 11.07 21.12
C PRO A 249 3.96 10.35 22.40
N SER A 250 2.72 9.85 22.43
CA SER A 250 2.20 9.07 23.56
C SER A 250 1.03 8.20 23.11
N ARG A 251 0.63 7.24 23.96
CA ARG A 251 -0.50 6.32 23.67
C ARG A 251 -1.85 7.02 23.54
N ASP A 252 -2.03 8.14 24.23
CA ASP A 252 -3.26 8.93 24.20
C ASP A 252 -3.19 10.14 23.27
N TYR A 253 -2.14 10.24 22.47
CA TYR A 253 -1.98 11.30 21.50
C TYR A 253 -3.15 11.29 20.49
N LYS A 254 -3.82 12.43 20.38
CA LYS A 254 -4.92 12.65 19.44
C LYS A 254 -4.45 13.58 18.33
N LEU A 255 -4.32 13.04 17.13
CA LEU A 255 -4.01 13.82 15.95
C LEU A 255 -5.22 14.65 15.53
N ALA A 256 -5.07 15.97 15.49
CA ALA A 256 -6.10 16.90 15.03
C ALA A 256 -5.85 17.30 13.57
N VAL A 257 -6.88 17.20 12.73
CA VAL A 257 -6.79 17.57 11.31
C VAL A 257 -6.76 19.09 11.17
N GLY A 258 -5.79 19.62 10.44
CA GLY A 258 -5.68 21.05 10.11
C GLY A 258 -5.23 21.95 11.26
N ILE A 259 -4.92 21.40 12.44
CA ILE A 259 -4.33 22.15 13.54
C ILE A 259 -2.82 21.96 13.49
N LYS A 260 -2.09 23.07 13.29
CA LYS A 260 -0.62 23.08 13.29
C LYS A 260 -0.09 23.03 14.73
N ARG A 261 0.75 22.06 15.03
CA ARG A 261 1.41 21.90 16.33
C ARG A 261 2.83 21.37 16.14
N SER A 262 3.80 22.09 16.67
CA SER A 262 5.17 21.62 16.84
C SER A 262 5.32 21.00 18.24
N CYS A 263 6.04 19.90 18.31
CA CYS A 263 6.58 19.33 19.54
C CYS A 263 7.80 18.46 19.21
N PRO A 264 8.65 18.13 20.19
CA PRO A 264 9.67 17.10 20.00
C PRO A 264 9.02 15.77 19.60
N SER A 265 9.64 15.06 18.66
CA SER A 265 9.27 13.70 18.26
C SER A 265 10.44 13.05 17.51
N SER A 266 10.35 11.75 17.24
CA SER A 266 11.36 11.03 16.47
C SER A 266 10.76 10.16 15.38
N ILE A 267 11.49 10.00 14.28
CA ILE A 267 11.31 8.89 13.35
C ILE A 267 12.38 7.85 13.67
N GLN A 268 11.96 6.60 13.89
CA GLN A 268 12.84 5.48 14.19
C GLN A 268 13.24 4.80 12.88
N ILE A 269 14.53 4.54 12.70
CA ILE A 269 15.08 3.77 11.58
C ILE A 269 15.53 2.42 12.12
N TRP A 270 14.80 1.39 11.73
CA TRP A 270 15.04 0.01 12.11
C TRP A 270 15.86 -0.70 11.04
N SER A 271 16.87 -1.45 11.45
CA SER A 271 17.73 -2.22 10.57
C SER A 271 17.43 -3.70 10.75
N LEU A 272 16.94 -4.32 9.69
CA LEU A 272 16.77 -5.76 9.57
C LEU A 272 18.04 -6.33 8.93
N ARG A 273 18.65 -7.32 9.56
CA ARG A 273 19.92 -7.94 9.16
C ARG A 273 19.77 -9.46 9.09
N PRO A 274 20.66 -10.13 8.33
CA PRO A 274 20.84 -11.56 8.52
C PRO A 274 21.22 -11.83 9.98
N PRO A 275 20.81 -12.98 10.54
CA PRO A 275 21.22 -13.35 11.88
C PRO A 275 22.74 -13.54 11.95
N GLU A 276 23.31 -13.28 13.12
CA GLU A 276 24.71 -13.58 13.40
C GLU A 276 24.90 -15.11 13.46
N GLU A 277 26.06 -15.62 13.04
CA GLU A 277 26.31 -17.08 12.87
C GLU A 277 26.06 -17.91 14.15
N ASP A 278 26.09 -17.28 15.33
CA ASP A 278 25.89 -17.88 16.64
C ASP A 278 24.45 -17.76 17.20
N GLU A 279 23.51 -17.15 16.47
CA GLU A 279 22.12 -17.01 16.91
C GLU A 279 21.13 -17.90 16.12
N ASP A 280 20.32 -18.69 16.84
CA ASP A 280 19.22 -19.49 16.26
C ASP A 280 18.03 -18.64 15.75
N LYS A 281 18.18 -17.32 15.58
CA LYS A 281 17.10 -16.43 15.14
C LYS A 281 17.07 -16.36 13.61
N PRO A 282 15.90 -16.33 12.96
CA PRO A 282 15.83 -16.22 11.49
C PRO A 282 16.04 -14.79 10.98
N LEU A 283 15.86 -13.77 11.82
CA LEU A 283 15.99 -12.34 11.48
C LEU A 283 16.54 -11.57 12.69
N ASP A 284 17.59 -10.75 12.49
CA ASP A 284 18.02 -9.75 13.48
C ASP A 284 17.37 -8.40 13.15
N LEU A 285 16.71 -7.79 14.13
CA LEU A 285 16.07 -6.49 14.00
C LEU A 285 16.47 -5.61 15.18
N ARG A 286 17.01 -4.43 14.88
CA ARG A 286 17.32 -3.40 15.91
C ARG A 286 17.02 -2.00 15.42
N CYS A 287 16.62 -1.13 16.34
CA CYS A 287 16.54 0.30 16.05
C CYS A 287 17.96 0.86 15.99
N SER A 288 18.42 1.31 14.81
CA SER A 288 19.79 1.78 14.62
C SER A 288 19.90 3.30 14.72
N LEU A 289 18.85 4.05 14.38
CA LEU A 289 18.91 5.51 14.34
C LEU A 289 17.56 6.14 14.75
N LEU A 290 17.62 7.18 15.57
CA LEU A 290 16.52 8.07 15.89
C LEU A 290 16.74 9.42 15.19
N LEU A 291 15.84 9.76 14.27
CA LEU A 291 15.77 11.09 13.65
C LEU A 291 14.86 11.96 14.49
N CYS A 292 15.44 12.69 15.44
CA CYS A 292 14.74 13.57 16.37
C CYS A 292 14.44 14.92 15.71
N ALA A 293 13.21 15.40 15.77
CA ALA A 293 12.81 16.66 15.15
C ALA A 293 11.78 17.42 16.00
N HIS A 294 11.77 18.74 15.83
CA HIS A 294 10.85 19.67 16.51
C HIS A 294 9.68 20.10 15.62
N TYR A 295 9.29 19.30 14.64
CA TYR A 295 8.13 19.56 13.76
C TYR A 295 6.82 18.97 14.29
N GLY A 296 6.86 18.32 15.46
CA GLY A 296 5.83 17.41 15.93
C GLY A 296 5.89 16.04 15.26
N PRO A 297 5.07 15.05 15.64
CA PRO A 297 5.15 13.71 15.08
C PRO A 297 4.87 13.67 13.58
N ALA A 298 5.55 12.78 12.87
CA ALA A 298 5.25 12.54 11.47
C ALA A 298 3.87 11.87 11.31
N ILE A 299 3.02 12.45 10.45
CA ILE A 299 1.66 11.98 10.15
C ILE A 299 1.68 10.89 9.07
N GLN A 300 2.55 11.09 8.07
CA GLN A 300 2.86 10.13 7.03
C GLN A 300 4.34 10.26 6.70
N LEU A 301 4.99 9.13 6.39
CA LEU A 301 6.34 9.11 5.84
C LEU A 301 6.38 8.14 4.66
N LYS A 302 7.26 8.44 3.70
CA LYS A 302 7.56 7.59 2.56
C LYS A 302 9.00 7.83 2.11
N TRP A 303 9.75 6.78 1.88
CA TRP A 303 11.05 6.89 1.23
C TRP A 303 10.90 7.30 -0.23
N CYS A 304 11.92 7.95 -0.78
CA CYS A 304 12.05 8.08 -2.23
C CYS A 304 12.02 6.67 -2.82
N PRO A 305 11.16 6.38 -3.81
CA PRO A 305 10.89 5.01 -4.24
C PRO A 305 12.02 4.38 -5.07
N LEU A 306 13.01 5.18 -5.47
CA LEU A 306 14.26 4.75 -6.08
C LEU A 306 15.40 4.88 -5.07
N PRO A 307 16.37 3.95 -5.04
CA PRO A 307 17.49 4.03 -4.12
C PRO A 307 18.31 5.30 -4.28
N CYS A 308 18.75 5.83 -3.15
CA CYS A 308 19.55 7.06 -3.07
C CYS A 308 20.77 6.85 -2.16
N ASP A 309 21.14 5.61 -1.88
CA ASP A 309 22.25 5.26 -1.01
C ASP A 309 23.59 5.64 -1.64
N ASP A 310 24.53 6.08 -0.79
CA ASP A 310 25.92 6.29 -1.20
C ASP A 310 26.71 4.99 -1.06
N ALA A 311 27.60 4.72 -2.02
CA ALA A 311 28.61 3.68 -1.89
C ALA A 311 29.60 4.01 -0.74
N ASP A 312 30.39 3.01 -0.34
CA ASP A 312 31.28 3.08 0.83
C ASP A 312 32.08 4.39 0.90
N PRO A 313 32.12 5.03 2.08
CA PRO A 313 32.63 6.38 2.22
C PRO A 313 34.14 6.46 1.94
N VAL A 314 34.56 7.50 1.20
CA VAL A 314 35.94 7.98 1.25
C VAL A 314 36.11 8.73 2.59
N PRO A 315 37.06 8.32 3.46
CA PRO A 315 37.24 8.95 4.76
C PRO A 315 37.48 10.46 4.66
N GLY A 316 36.66 11.26 5.36
CA GLY A 316 36.94 12.69 5.61
C GLY A 316 36.19 13.72 4.75
N GLU A 317 35.43 13.33 3.73
CA GLU A 317 34.79 14.29 2.81
C GLU A 317 33.26 14.45 3.00
N SER A 318 32.51 13.37 3.26
CA SER A 318 31.05 13.43 3.43
C SER A 318 30.52 12.24 4.22
N MET A 319 29.37 12.40 4.89
CA MET A 319 28.70 11.27 5.54
C MET A 319 27.85 10.52 4.50
N PRO A 320 27.99 9.19 4.38
CA PRO A 320 27.20 8.41 3.45
C PRO A 320 25.74 8.36 3.89
N LYS A 321 24.83 8.40 2.93
CA LYS A 321 23.38 8.33 3.16
C LYS A 321 22.82 6.96 2.79
N ILE A 322 21.76 6.54 3.48
CA ILE A 322 21.02 5.30 3.14
C ILE A 322 19.85 5.57 2.19
N GLY A 323 19.37 6.82 2.12
CA GLY A 323 18.24 7.16 1.26
C GLY A 323 17.69 8.54 1.53
N LEU A 324 16.69 8.95 0.74
CA LEU A 324 15.90 10.15 0.98
C LEU A 324 14.55 9.78 1.60
N LEU A 325 14.24 10.34 2.77
CA LEU A 325 12.98 10.11 3.48
C LEU A 325 12.14 11.38 3.49
N ALA A 326 10.93 11.32 2.96
CA ALA A 326 9.97 12.40 3.10
C ALA A 326 8.96 12.11 4.20
N ALA A 327 8.51 13.15 4.90
CA ALA A 327 7.47 13.05 5.91
C ALA A 327 6.64 14.34 6.03
N THR A 328 5.34 14.19 6.27
CA THR A 328 4.46 15.29 6.71
C THR A 328 4.42 15.33 8.21
N PHE A 329 4.40 16.52 8.79
CA PHE A 329 4.48 16.74 10.23
C PHE A 329 3.28 17.52 10.76
N THR A 330 3.06 17.47 12.07
CA THR A 330 1.93 18.17 12.69
C THR A 330 2.09 19.67 12.72
N ASP A 331 3.29 20.23 12.52
CA ASP A 331 3.45 21.66 12.25
C ASP A 331 2.85 22.09 10.89
N GLY A 332 2.43 21.12 10.07
CA GLY A 332 1.81 21.32 8.76
C GLY A 332 2.81 21.35 7.61
N SER A 333 4.09 21.11 7.86
CA SER A 333 5.13 21.04 6.84
C SER A 333 5.21 19.64 6.22
N LEU A 334 5.74 19.59 5.00
CA LEU A 334 6.35 18.41 4.40
C LEU A 334 7.86 18.64 4.38
N CYS A 335 8.63 17.73 4.97
CA CYS A 335 10.09 17.78 4.93
C CYS A 335 10.66 16.55 4.21
N VAL A 336 11.77 16.75 3.50
CA VAL A 336 12.59 15.69 2.91
C VAL A 336 13.93 15.69 3.63
N PHE A 337 14.38 14.54 4.10
CA PHE A 337 15.66 14.33 4.78
C PHE A 337 16.55 13.43 3.93
N ALA A 338 17.85 13.72 3.90
CA ALA A 338 18.84 12.77 3.42
C ALA A 338 19.34 11.99 4.64
N VAL A 339 18.91 10.75 4.81
CA VAL A 339 19.12 10.02 6.08
C VAL A 339 20.54 9.44 6.09
N PRO A 340 21.38 9.75 7.09
CA PRO A 340 22.74 9.23 7.15
C PRO A 340 22.76 7.73 7.46
N ASN A 341 23.81 7.04 7.02
CA ASN A 341 24.04 5.65 7.38
C ASN A 341 24.33 5.54 8.89
N PRO A 342 23.55 4.75 9.65
CA PRO A 342 23.78 4.58 11.09
C PRO A 342 25.18 4.07 11.43
N GLN A 343 25.83 3.33 10.53
CA GLN A 343 27.19 2.79 10.74
C GLN A 343 28.26 3.88 10.79
N SER A 344 27.99 5.08 10.26
CA SER A 344 28.93 6.19 10.23
C SER A 344 29.21 6.83 11.59
N PHE A 345 28.41 6.52 12.61
CA PHE A 345 28.52 7.14 13.94
C PHE A 345 29.35 6.34 14.95
N GLY A 346 29.94 5.21 14.55
CA GLY A 346 30.71 4.34 15.44
C GLY A 346 29.82 3.35 16.21
N ALA A 347 30.20 2.08 16.21
CA ALA A 347 29.34 0.95 16.58
C ALA A 347 29.16 0.70 18.10
N SER A 348 29.42 1.66 18.99
CA SER A 348 29.53 1.31 20.42
C SER A 348 28.20 1.12 21.15
N GLU A 349 27.08 1.74 20.73
CA GLU A 349 25.74 1.52 21.31
C GLU A 349 24.62 2.04 20.37
N TYR A 350 23.61 1.23 20.08
CA TYR A 350 22.41 1.61 19.31
C TYR A 350 21.19 1.79 20.24
N PRO A 351 20.21 2.64 19.89
CA PRO A 351 20.16 3.49 18.71
C PRO A 351 21.00 4.77 18.84
N VAL A 352 21.58 5.22 17.73
CA VAL A 352 22.17 6.57 17.67
C VAL A 352 21.04 7.59 17.56
N ALA A 353 21.09 8.69 18.31
CA ALA A 353 20.10 9.76 18.20
C ALA A 353 20.71 11.01 17.54
N ILE A 354 20.04 11.55 16.53
CA ILE A 354 20.48 12.75 15.82
C ILE A 354 19.35 13.76 15.67
N LEU A 355 19.69 15.05 15.69
CA LEU A 355 18.75 16.14 15.50
C LEU A 355 18.59 16.48 14.01
N ALA A 356 17.35 16.42 13.52
CA ALA A 356 16.92 16.64 12.14
C ALA A 356 16.30 18.05 11.93
N GLU A 357 16.91 19.09 12.50
CA GLU A 357 16.40 20.48 12.40
C GLU A 357 16.64 21.15 11.05
N ARG A 358 17.44 20.54 10.18
CA ARG A 358 17.73 21.06 8.83
C ARG A 358 17.38 20.00 7.78
N PRO A 359 16.10 19.87 7.41
CA PRO A 359 15.74 19.00 6.31
C PRO A 359 16.41 19.46 5.03
N LEU A 360 16.67 18.51 4.14
CA LEU A 360 17.19 18.76 2.81
C LEU A 360 16.26 19.71 2.04
N ALA A 361 14.95 19.49 2.14
CA ALA A 361 13.93 20.34 1.54
C ALA A 361 12.68 20.43 2.42
N ARG A 362 12.00 21.58 2.40
CA ARG A 362 10.78 21.84 3.19
C ARG A 362 9.73 22.56 2.35
N LEU A 363 8.49 22.08 2.43
CA LEU A 363 7.28 22.73 1.91
C LEU A 363 6.41 23.09 3.11
N GLU A 364 6.03 24.37 3.19
CA GLU A 364 5.09 24.85 4.20
C GLU A 364 4.22 25.93 3.57
N LEU A 365 2.94 25.95 3.94
CA LEU A 365 1.96 26.93 3.49
C LEU A 365 1.30 27.54 4.71
N GLU A 366 0.98 28.83 4.68
CA GLU A 366 0.38 29.51 5.85
C GLU A 366 -1.07 29.06 6.09
N ASP A 367 -1.86 28.93 5.02
CA ASP A 367 -3.32 28.73 5.03
C ASP A 367 -3.77 27.28 5.24
N THR A 368 -2.86 26.31 5.15
CA THR A 368 -3.16 24.88 5.18
C THR A 368 -2.02 24.05 5.74
N SER A 369 -2.27 22.77 6.00
CA SER A 369 -1.27 21.81 6.47
C SER A 369 -1.07 20.72 5.43
N CYS A 370 0.18 20.39 5.12
CA CYS A 370 0.52 19.19 4.36
C CYS A 370 0.11 17.96 5.17
N TRP A 371 -0.79 17.14 4.64
CA TRP A 371 -1.41 16.05 5.41
C TRP A 371 -0.95 14.68 4.92
N CYS A 372 -1.05 14.43 3.62
CA CYS A 372 -0.64 13.19 2.98
C CYS A 372 0.15 13.49 1.70
N PHE A 373 0.92 12.51 1.20
CA PHE A 373 1.66 12.68 -0.04
C PHE A 373 2.00 11.35 -0.72
N ASP A 374 2.41 11.45 -1.99
CA ASP A 374 2.93 10.32 -2.76
C ASP A 374 4.00 10.76 -3.77
N TRP A 375 4.97 9.86 -3.99
CA TRP A 375 6.03 10.03 -4.98
C TRP A 375 5.55 9.52 -6.33
N ALA A 376 5.64 10.39 -7.35
CA ALA A 376 5.44 9.99 -8.74
C ALA A 376 6.64 9.20 -9.28
N ASN A 377 7.83 9.64 -8.86
CA ASN A 377 9.17 9.18 -9.22
C ASN A 377 10.15 9.74 -8.18
N SER A 378 11.45 9.81 -8.47
CA SER A 378 12.44 10.32 -7.51
C SER A 378 12.40 11.85 -7.28
N ASP A 379 11.62 12.59 -8.07
CA ASP A 379 11.66 14.05 -8.13
C ASP A 379 10.30 14.71 -7.83
N THR A 380 9.22 14.18 -8.40
CA THR A 380 7.90 14.81 -8.32
C THR A 380 7.07 14.24 -7.17
N LEU A 381 6.53 15.12 -6.32
CA LEU A 381 5.62 14.77 -5.23
C LEU A 381 4.24 15.37 -5.44
N ALA A 382 3.19 14.61 -5.11
CA ALA A 382 1.84 15.14 -4.89
C ALA A 382 1.57 15.22 -3.39
N VAL A 383 1.00 16.32 -2.91
CA VAL A 383 0.72 16.56 -1.48
C VAL A 383 -0.75 16.92 -1.30
N GLY A 384 -1.49 16.10 -0.56
CA GLY A 384 -2.84 16.42 -0.12
C GLY A 384 -2.82 17.27 1.14
N CYS A 385 -3.64 18.32 1.17
CA CYS A 385 -3.68 19.31 2.24
C CYS A 385 -4.95 19.22 3.09
N SER A 386 -4.90 19.77 4.31
CA SER A 386 -6.02 19.81 5.24
C SER A 386 -7.22 20.66 4.77
N ASN A 387 -7.00 21.61 3.87
CA ASN A 387 -8.07 22.42 3.26
C ASN A 387 -8.72 21.79 2.01
N GLY A 388 -8.33 20.56 1.62
CA GLY A 388 -8.88 19.88 0.45
C GLY A 388 -8.15 20.13 -0.88
N SER A 389 -7.05 20.88 -0.86
CA SER A 389 -6.22 21.11 -2.04
C SER A 389 -5.15 20.02 -2.22
N ILE A 390 -4.75 19.80 -3.48
CA ILE A 390 -3.63 18.95 -3.86
C ILE A 390 -2.55 19.83 -4.48
N LEU A 391 -1.32 19.70 -3.97
CA LEU A 391 -0.15 20.40 -4.48
C LEU A 391 0.71 19.43 -5.29
N VAL A 392 1.45 19.96 -6.27
CA VAL A 392 2.49 19.21 -6.96
C VAL A 392 3.80 19.97 -6.87
N THR A 393 4.86 19.35 -6.37
CA THR A 393 6.18 19.99 -6.23
C THR A 393 7.29 19.12 -6.81
N LYS A 394 8.45 19.72 -7.09
CA LYS A 394 9.62 19.06 -7.66
C LYS A 394 10.84 19.27 -6.77
N LEU A 395 11.43 18.18 -6.31
CA LEU A 395 12.58 18.19 -5.41
C LEU A 395 13.83 18.73 -6.11
N SER A 396 14.15 18.23 -7.31
CA SER A 396 15.34 18.66 -8.08
C SER A 396 15.34 20.16 -8.36
N ALA A 397 14.17 20.76 -8.59
CA ALA A 397 14.03 22.19 -8.81
C ALA A 397 14.36 23.01 -7.55
N ALA A 398 13.99 22.49 -6.37
CA ALA A 398 14.35 23.10 -5.09
C ALA A 398 15.85 22.92 -4.79
N LEU A 399 16.40 21.72 -5.02
CA LEU A 399 17.81 21.43 -4.82
C LEU A 399 18.74 22.27 -5.71
N LYS A 400 18.36 22.56 -6.96
CA LYS A 400 19.13 23.45 -7.84
C LYS A 400 19.19 24.91 -7.34
N ARG A 401 18.21 25.35 -6.56
CA ARG A 401 18.15 26.70 -5.98
C ARG A 401 18.75 26.77 -4.59
N ARG A 402 18.98 25.59 -3.98
CA ARG A 402 19.55 25.43 -2.64
C ARG A 402 20.97 25.99 -2.64
N ARG A 403 21.28 26.81 -1.64
CA ARG A 403 22.67 27.11 -1.28
C ARG A 403 23.19 26.06 -0.33
N GLN A 404 24.50 25.83 -0.34
CA GLN A 404 25.13 24.84 0.53
C GLN A 404 24.74 25.09 2.01
N ASP A 405 24.44 24.01 2.74
CA ASP A 405 24.01 24.00 4.15
C ASP A 405 22.67 24.72 4.49
N GLU A 406 21.89 25.18 3.50
CA GLU A 406 20.54 25.72 3.69
C GLU A 406 19.45 24.67 3.40
N THR A 407 18.29 24.76 4.04
CA THR A 407 17.11 23.95 3.67
C THR A 407 16.53 24.45 2.36
N ALA A 408 16.33 23.56 1.38
CA ALA A 408 15.73 23.93 0.11
C ALA A 408 14.22 24.20 0.26
N VAL A 409 13.75 25.34 -0.26
CA VAL A 409 12.31 25.64 -0.25
C VAL A 409 11.62 24.93 -1.43
N LEU A 410 10.70 24.03 -1.12
CA LEU A 410 9.84 23.38 -2.10
C LEU A 410 8.73 24.33 -2.51
N LEU A 411 8.67 24.67 -3.80
CA LEU A 411 7.64 25.55 -4.34
C LEU A 411 6.65 24.74 -5.18
N PRO A 412 5.34 24.78 -4.87
CA PRO A 412 4.34 24.10 -5.67
C PRO A 412 4.35 24.60 -7.12
N THR A 413 4.43 23.66 -8.05
CA THR A 413 4.17 23.89 -9.48
C THR A 413 2.66 23.95 -9.77
N HIS A 414 1.85 23.28 -8.95
CA HIS A 414 0.39 23.25 -9.05
C HIS A 414 -0.22 23.37 -7.66
N TYR A 415 -1.38 24.05 -7.58
CA TYR A 415 -2.24 24.13 -6.41
C TYR A 415 -3.67 23.88 -6.87
N ILE A 416 -4.20 22.68 -6.66
CA ILE A 416 -5.44 22.20 -7.26
C ILE A 416 -6.49 21.98 -6.16
N PRO A 417 -7.55 22.80 -6.07
CA PRO A 417 -8.64 22.55 -5.14
C PRO A 417 -9.43 21.30 -5.57
N ALA A 418 -9.33 20.21 -4.82
CA ALA A 418 -9.88 18.91 -5.21
C ALA A 418 -11.09 18.49 -4.36
N HIS A 419 -10.98 18.59 -3.04
CA HIS A 419 -11.98 18.14 -2.08
C HIS A 419 -12.62 19.30 -1.32
N GLN A 420 -13.79 19.04 -0.74
CA GLN A 420 -14.50 20.01 0.13
C GLN A 420 -14.03 19.96 1.60
N SER A 421 -13.15 19.04 1.93
CA SER A 421 -12.56 18.81 3.25
C SER A 421 -11.15 18.24 3.05
N ALA A 422 -10.42 17.97 4.14
CA ALA A 422 -9.06 17.47 4.10
C ALA A 422 -8.86 16.30 3.12
N VAL A 423 -7.80 16.36 2.33
CA VAL A 423 -7.36 15.24 1.49
C VAL A 423 -6.70 14.22 2.40
N ARG A 424 -7.30 13.04 2.57
CA ARG A 424 -6.82 12.00 3.48
C ARG A 424 -5.70 11.17 2.86
N THR A 425 -5.74 10.94 1.56
CA THR A 425 -4.81 10.08 0.82
C THR A 425 -4.69 10.56 -0.62
N VAL A 426 -3.49 10.42 -1.20
CA VAL A 426 -3.20 10.66 -2.61
C VAL A 426 -2.32 9.54 -3.13
N CYS A 427 -2.49 9.18 -4.40
CA CYS A 427 -1.67 8.19 -5.07
C CYS A 427 -1.50 8.57 -6.55
N TRP A 428 -0.28 8.46 -7.07
CA TRP A 428 -0.03 8.61 -8.49
C TRP A 428 -0.45 7.38 -9.28
N ILE A 429 -1.11 7.59 -10.41
CA ILE A 429 -1.20 6.59 -11.47
C ILE A 429 0.14 6.62 -12.20
N ARG A 430 1.06 5.75 -11.79
CA ARG A 430 2.42 5.64 -12.34
C ARG A 430 2.41 4.91 -13.68
N LEU A 431 1.81 5.54 -14.68
CA LEU A 431 1.83 5.11 -16.07
C LEU A 431 2.42 6.22 -16.94
N PRO A 432 3.19 5.88 -17.99
CA PRO A 432 3.73 6.88 -18.89
C PRO A 432 2.63 7.57 -19.68
N ARG A 433 2.94 8.75 -20.21
CA ARG A 433 1.99 9.57 -20.99
C ARG A 433 1.65 8.98 -22.35
N GLY A 434 2.37 7.96 -22.79
CA GLY A 434 2.31 7.41 -24.13
C GLY A 434 3.43 6.40 -24.32
N THR A 435 3.67 6.02 -25.57
CA THR A 435 4.65 4.98 -25.93
C THR A 435 5.93 5.54 -26.56
N THR A 436 5.98 6.84 -26.84
CA THR A 436 7.20 7.44 -27.41
C THR A 436 8.30 7.55 -26.33
N PRO A 437 9.59 7.51 -26.69
CA PRO A 437 10.67 7.67 -25.70
C PRO A 437 10.55 8.94 -24.85
N SER A 438 10.11 10.05 -25.45
CA SER A 438 9.85 11.30 -24.73
C SER A 438 8.68 11.20 -23.74
N ASP A 439 7.64 10.44 -24.08
CA ASP A 439 6.50 10.22 -23.18
C ASP A 439 6.87 9.32 -22.00
N VAL A 440 7.72 8.32 -22.24
CA VAL A 440 8.22 7.39 -21.22
C VAL A 440 9.23 8.07 -20.26
N ALA A 441 9.94 9.09 -20.73
CA ALA A 441 10.85 9.90 -19.90
C ALA A 441 10.15 11.06 -19.16
N SER A 442 8.84 11.26 -19.36
CA SER A 442 8.08 12.35 -18.75
C SER A 442 7.49 11.97 -17.40
N ASP A 443 7.19 12.95 -16.55
CA ASP A 443 6.46 12.71 -15.29
C ASP A 443 5.03 12.18 -15.54
N PRO A 444 4.51 11.26 -14.69
CA PRO A 444 3.09 10.92 -14.70
C PRO A 444 2.25 12.17 -14.42
N THR A 445 0.99 12.14 -14.87
CA THR A 445 0.11 13.32 -14.80
C THR A 445 -1.16 13.10 -14.02
N VAL A 446 -1.51 11.85 -13.68
CA VAL A 446 -2.81 11.53 -13.10
C VAL A 446 -2.65 11.12 -11.64
N ILE A 447 -3.43 11.77 -10.77
CA ILE A 447 -3.47 11.54 -9.33
C ILE A 447 -4.86 11.00 -8.99
N VAL A 448 -4.91 9.96 -8.17
CA VAL A 448 -6.13 9.55 -7.47
C VAL A 448 -6.06 10.05 -6.04
N SER A 449 -7.16 10.58 -5.52
CA SER A 449 -7.22 11.19 -4.20
C SER A 449 -8.49 10.78 -3.46
N GLY A 450 -8.38 10.63 -2.15
CA GLY A 450 -9.48 10.31 -1.24
C GLY A 450 -9.58 11.38 -0.16
N GLY A 451 -10.79 11.88 0.10
CA GLY A 451 -11.03 12.95 1.06
C GLY A 451 -11.92 12.55 2.24
N PHE A 452 -11.91 13.41 3.26
CA PHE A 452 -12.88 13.38 4.36
C PHE A 452 -14.31 13.70 3.92
N ASP A 453 -14.49 14.19 2.69
CA ASP A 453 -15.80 14.41 2.07
C ASP A 453 -16.40 13.15 1.43
N GLY A 454 -15.76 12.00 1.63
CA GLY A 454 -16.20 10.69 1.15
C GLY A 454 -16.07 10.49 -0.36
N LYS A 455 -15.33 11.36 -1.05
CA LYS A 455 -15.11 11.26 -2.50
C LYS A 455 -13.76 10.63 -2.79
N THR A 456 -13.74 9.77 -3.80
CA THR A 456 -12.53 9.36 -4.52
C THR A 456 -12.53 10.10 -5.85
N LEU A 457 -11.50 10.91 -6.10
CA LEU A 457 -11.37 11.76 -7.28
C LEU A 457 -10.14 11.36 -8.11
N ILE A 458 -10.25 11.45 -9.43
CA ILE A 458 -9.14 11.36 -10.37
C ILE A 458 -8.87 12.76 -10.91
N THR A 459 -7.62 13.21 -10.84
CA THR A 459 -7.21 14.54 -11.28
C THR A 459 -6.02 14.40 -12.23
N ASP A 460 -6.17 14.86 -13.48
CA ASP A 460 -5.02 15.07 -14.37
C ASP A 460 -4.47 16.48 -14.12
N ILE A 461 -3.19 16.59 -13.77
CA ILE A 461 -2.53 17.86 -13.44
C ILE A 461 -2.46 18.83 -14.61
N ARG A 462 -2.60 18.35 -15.86
CA ARG A 462 -2.63 19.21 -17.05
C ARG A 462 -3.96 19.94 -17.20
N ASP A 463 -5.04 19.26 -16.85
CA ASP A 463 -6.40 19.81 -16.90
C ASP A 463 -6.76 20.51 -15.58
N GLN A 464 -6.08 20.15 -14.48
CA GLN A 464 -6.29 20.65 -13.11
C GLN A 464 -7.74 20.56 -12.64
N ARG A 465 -8.48 19.59 -13.18
CA ARG A 465 -9.90 19.38 -12.92
C ARG A 465 -10.14 17.98 -12.33
N PRO A 466 -10.51 17.90 -11.05
CA PRO A 466 -10.89 16.63 -10.43
C PRO A 466 -12.17 16.06 -11.05
N ILE A 467 -12.18 14.76 -11.30
CA ILE A 467 -13.30 13.97 -11.81
C ILE A 467 -13.70 12.97 -10.72
N LEU A 468 -14.99 12.89 -10.41
CA LEU A 468 -15.51 11.94 -9.44
C LEU A 468 -15.40 10.50 -9.96
N LEU A 469 -14.64 9.66 -9.25
CA LEU A 469 -14.53 8.22 -9.52
C LEU A 469 -15.55 7.43 -8.72
N ASN A 470 -15.62 7.70 -7.41
CA ASN A 470 -16.56 7.07 -6.49
C ASN A 470 -16.97 8.05 -5.38
N ARG A 471 -18.17 7.87 -4.84
CA ARG A 471 -18.60 8.55 -3.61
C ARG A 471 -19.08 7.52 -2.59
N SER A 472 -18.33 7.40 -1.50
CA SER A 472 -18.71 6.65 -0.31
C SER A 472 -19.46 7.54 0.68
N ARG A 473 -20.15 6.91 1.63
CA ARG A 473 -20.74 7.59 2.80
C ARG A 473 -19.75 7.71 3.97
N ASP A 474 -18.59 7.08 3.86
CA ASP A 474 -17.52 7.09 4.85
C ASP A 474 -16.29 7.86 4.35
N ILE A 475 -15.36 8.15 5.26
CA ILE A 475 -14.06 8.75 4.94
C ILE A 475 -13.27 7.77 4.07
N ILE A 476 -12.67 8.27 2.99
CA ILE A 476 -11.75 7.48 2.18
C ILE A 476 -10.41 7.43 2.90
N MET A 477 -10.20 6.37 3.69
CA MET A 477 -9.03 6.23 4.55
C MET A 477 -7.73 6.04 3.78
N ASP A 478 -7.78 5.31 2.66
CA ASP A 478 -6.61 5.06 1.83
C ASP A 478 -6.96 4.75 0.36
N VAL A 479 -6.03 5.06 -0.54
CA VAL A 479 -6.09 4.79 -1.97
C VAL A 479 -4.70 4.38 -2.43
N VAL A 480 -4.59 3.24 -3.11
CA VAL A 480 -3.34 2.74 -3.69
C VAL A 480 -3.51 2.40 -5.16
N PHE A 481 -2.40 2.32 -5.90
CA PHE A 481 -2.41 1.96 -7.33
C PHE A 481 -1.66 0.65 -7.54
N SER A 482 -2.33 -0.32 -8.18
CA SER A 482 -1.67 -1.55 -8.60
C SER A 482 -1.01 -1.35 -9.96
N ASN A 483 0.32 -1.36 -9.99
CA ASN A 483 1.11 -1.32 -11.23
C ASN A 483 0.90 -2.56 -12.11
N ILE A 484 0.51 -3.70 -11.51
CA ILE A 484 0.28 -4.98 -12.21
C ILE A 484 -1.08 -5.00 -12.90
N LEU A 485 -2.12 -4.53 -12.22
CA LEU A 485 -3.47 -4.50 -12.78
C LEU A 485 -3.79 -3.18 -13.50
N GLY A 486 -2.98 -2.15 -13.32
CA GLY A 486 -3.19 -0.82 -13.91
C GLY A 486 -4.42 -0.11 -13.36
N VAL A 487 -4.81 -0.35 -12.11
CA VAL A 487 -6.03 0.20 -11.50
C VAL A 487 -5.82 0.75 -10.09
N PRO A 488 -6.53 1.82 -9.72
CA PRO A 488 -6.63 2.25 -8.33
C PRO A 488 -7.50 1.30 -7.52
N ILE A 489 -7.12 1.15 -6.26
CA ILE A 489 -7.80 0.35 -5.24
C ILE A 489 -8.10 1.28 -4.07
N THR A 490 -9.35 1.29 -3.62
CA THR A 490 -9.81 2.15 -2.52
C THR A 490 -10.82 1.41 -1.66
N ILE A 491 -11.06 1.97 -0.49
CA ILE A 491 -12.08 1.51 0.45
C ILE A 491 -13.41 2.17 0.09
N ASP A 492 -14.49 1.39 0.11
CA ASP A 492 -15.87 1.82 -0.10
C ASP A 492 -16.72 1.51 1.15
N PHE A 493 -17.98 1.94 1.13
CA PHE A 493 -18.90 1.74 2.26
C PHE A 493 -18.98 0.28 2.72
N GLY A 494 -19.07 0.07 4.03
CA GLY A 494 -19.17 -1.26 4.63
C GLY A 494 -17.85 -2.02 4.72
N ASN A 495 -16.72 -1.29 4.82
CA ASN A 495 -15.37 -1.85 4.97
C ASN A 495 -14.96 -2.77 3.80
N VAL A 496 -15.47 -2.46 2.61
CA VAL A 496 -15.18 -3.23 1.39
C VAL A 496 -14.05 -2.57 0.63
N VAL A 497 -13.05 -3.35 0.24
CA VAL A 497 -12.02 -2.92 -0.72
C VAL A 497 -12.53 -3.13 -2.14
N LYS A 498 -12.44 -2.10 -2.97
CA LYS A 498 -12.82 -2.13 -4.38
C LYS A 498 -11.70 -1.68 -5.31
N LEU A 499 -11.58 -2.36 -6.44
CA LEU A 499 -10.77 -1.93 -7.57
C LEU A 499 -11.66 -1.14 -8.53
N TYR A 500 -11.20 -0.01 -9.04
CA TYR A 500 -11.98 0.83 -9.96
C TYR A 500 -11.34 0.92 -11.34
N CYS A 501 -12.15 0.84 -12.39
CA CYS A 501 -11.66 1.04 -13.75
C CYS A 501 -11.39 2.52 -14.01
N ILE A 502 -10.27 2.77 -14.67
CA ILE A 502 -9.90 4.11 -15.15
C ILE A 502 -9.97 4.23 -16.68
N VAL A 503 -10.35 3.14 -17.36
CA VAL A 503 -10.58 3.15 -18.81
C VAL A 503 -11.83 3.97 -19.11
N PRO A 504 -11.82 4.91 -20.08
CA PRO A 504 -12.94 5.82 -20.30
C PRO A 504 -14.31 5.16 -20.49
N SER A 505 -14.39 3.98 -21.10
CA SER A 505 -15.66 3.27 -21.33
C SER A 505 -16.25 2.62 -20.08
N LEU A 506 -15.42 2.33 -19.08
CA LEU A 506 -15.80 1.65 -17.83
C LEU A 506 -15.48 2.51 -16.59
N LEU A 507 -15.19 3.80 -16.79
CA LEU A 507 -14.69 4.69 -15.73
C LEU A 507 -15.64 4.68 -14.52
N GLY A 508 -15.10 4.35 -13.35
CA GLY A 508 -15.88 4.26 -12.11
C GLY A 508 -16.60 2.94 -11.88
N GLN A 509 -16.58 2.00 -12.83
CA GLN A 509 -17.02 0.63 -12.57
C GLN A 509 -16.04 -0.03 -11.60
N GLY A 510 -16.57 -0.51 -10.47
CA GLY A 510 -15.79 -1.12 -9.41
C GLY A 510 -16.06 -2.60 -9.21
N GLN A 511 -15.07 -3.34 -8.70
CA GLN A 511 -15.21 -4.72 -8.26
C GLN A 511 -14.76 -4.87 -6.80
N SER A 512 -15.59 -5.51 -5.98
CA SER A 512 -15.27 -5.83 -4.59
C SER A 512 -14.27 -6.98 -4.51
N LEU A 513 -13.27 -6.83 -3.65
CA LEU A 513 -12.18 -7.79 -3.46
C LEU A 513 -12.22 -8.43 -2.07
N LEU A 514 -12.32 -7.60 -1.05
CA LEU A 514 -12.21 -7.99 0.35
C LEU A 514 -13.26 -7.23 1.15
N GLU A 515 -13.91 -7.90 2.10
CA GLU A 515 -14.75 -7.27 3.12
C GLU A 515 -14.09 -7.53 4.47
N SER A 516 -13.68 -6.45 5.15
CA SER A 516 -13.13 -6.54 6.50
C SER A 516 -14.25 -6.47 7.55
N GLU A 517 -14.01 -7.05 8.72
CA GLU A 517 -14.95 -6.97 9.84
C GLU A 517 -15.04 -5.53 10.39
N GLY A 518 -13.93 -4.78 10.35
CA GLY A 518 -13.85 -3.38 10.78
C GLY A 518 -13.31 -2.42 9.73
N PRO A 519 -13.42 -1.09 9.95
CA PRO A 519 -12.88 -0.08 9.04
C PRO A 519 -11.42 -0.32 8.69
N ILE A 520 -11.11 -0.23 7.39
CA ILE A 520 -9.75 -0.41 6.88
C ILE A 520 -9.01 0.93 6.99
N TRP A 521 -7.80 0.91 7.53
CA TRP A 521 -6.99 2.10 7.78
C TRP A 521 -5.85 2.30 6.77
N SER A 522 -5.35 1.21 6.22
CA SER A 522 -4.20 1.22 5.31
C SER A 522 -4.30 0.07 4.31
N LEU A 523 -3.90 0.34 3.08
CA LEU A 523 -3.73 -0.61 2.00
C LEU A 523 -2.29 -0.57 1.50
N ALA A 524 -1.75 -1.69 1.04
CA ALA A 524 -0.46 -1.73 0.36
C ALA A 524 -0.47 -2.72 -0.79
N THR A 525 0.00 -2.26 -1.95
CA THR A 525 0.26 -3.07 -3.15
C THR A 525 1.77 -3.21 -3.35
N SER A 526 2.18 -4.29 -3.99
CA SER A 526 3.57 -4.48 -4.42
C SER A 526 3.73 -4.10 -5.88
N ASP A 527 4.93 -3.64 -6.22
CA ASP A 527 5.36 -3.47 -7.62
C ASP A 527 5.73 -4.80 -8.30
N TYR A 528 5.91 -5.87 -7.51
CA TYR A 528 6.42 -7.16 -7.99
C TYR A 528 5.39 -8.30 -8.05
N HIS A 529 4.27 -8.19 -7.33
CA HIS A 529 3.22 -9.23 -7.28
C HIS A 529 1.82 -8.70 -6.96
N PRO A 530 0.75 -9.42 -7.36
CA PRO A 530 -0.63 -9.00 -7.15
C PRO A 530 -1.16 -9.37 -5.75
N GLN A 531 -0.36 -9.22 -4.69
CA GLN A 531 -0.90 -9.33 -3.32
C GLN A 531 -1.21 -7.93 -2.79
N LEU A 532 -2.42 -7.77 -2.26
CA LEU A 532 -2.83 -6.61 -1.49
C LEU A 532 -2.72 -6.96 -0.01
N ALA A 533 -2.03 -6.13 0.76
CA ALA A 533 -2.12 -6.14 2.22
C ALA A 533 -3.11 -5.07 2.68
N SER A 534 -3.81 -5.35 3.78
CA SER A 534 -4.78 -4.45 4.40
C SER A 534 -4.68 -4.51 5.92
N GLY A 535 -4.71 -3.33 6.55
CA GLY A 535 -4.76 -3.17 8.00
C GLY A 535 -6.14 -2.69 8.47
N GLY A 536 -6.76 -3.42 9.39
CA GLY A 536 -8.10 -3.15 9.90
C GLY A 536 -8.13 -2.59 11.33
N ALA A 537 -9.20 -1.85 11.63
CA ALA A 537 -9.52 -1.40 12.99
C ALA A 537 -9.88 -2.55 13.94
N ASP A 538 -10.21 -3.72 13.39
CA ASP A 538 -10.44 -4.98 14.12
C ASP A 538 -9.14 -5.64 14.61
N GLY A 539 -8.01 -4.99 14.33
CA GLY A 539 -6.67 -5.45 14.68
C GLY A 539 -6.12 -6.52 13.76
N SER A 540 -6.74 -6.75 12.60
CA SER A 540 -6.27 -7.73 11.62
C SER A 540 -5.32 -7.12 10.58
N CYS A 541 -4.27 -7.88 10.26
CA CYS A 541 -3.47 -7.70 9.05
C CYS A 541 -3.83 -8.82 8.09
N VAL A 542 -4.39 -8.47 6.92
CA VAL A 542 -4.95 -9.43 5.96
C VAL A 542 -4.30 -9.24 4.60
N THR A 543 -3.93 -10.34 3.94
CA THR A 543 -3.50 -10.35 2.54
C THR A 543 -4.49 -11.06 1.63
N THR A 544 -4.56 -10.62 0.37
CA THR A 544 -5.38 -11.27 -0.66
C THR A 544 -4.86 -10.98 -2.06
N ASN A 545 -5.11 -11.91 -2.98
CA ASN A 545 -4.65 -11.82 -4.36
C ASN A 545 -5.60 -10.98 -5.22
N ILE A 546 -5.15 -9.81 -5.66
CA ILE A 546 -5.97 -8.87 -6.46
C ILE A 546 -6.28 -9.38 -7.86
N ALA A 547 -5.47 -10.29 -8.41
CA ALA A 547 -5.72 -10.86 -9.74
C ALA A 547 -7.05 -11.63 -9.77
N ARG A 548 -7.54 -12.12 -8.62
CA ARG A 548 -8.82 -12.84 -8.51
C ARG A 548 -10.05 -11.99 -8.74
N ALA A 549 -9.99 -10.68 -8.48
CA ALA A 549 -11.11 -9.80 -8.78
C ALA A 549 -11.49 -9.86 -10.27
N ALA A 550 -10.50 -10.01 -11.15
CA ALA A 550 -10.65 -9.90 -12.59
C ALA A 550 -11.42 -11.05 -13.29
N LYS A 551 -11.78 -12.16 -12.62
CA LYS A 551 -12.46 -13.30 -13.28
C LYS A 551 -13.32 -14.18 -12.36
N ARG A 552 -14.52 -14.56 -12.84
CA ARG A 552 -15.39 -15.60 -12.24
C ARG A 552 -15.14 -16.96 -12.92
N GLY A 553 -15.32 -18.07 -12.18
CA GLY A 553 -15.34 -19.43 -12.74
C GLY A 553 -13.97 -20.13 -12.88
N ILE A 554 -13.08 -19.98 -11.89
CA ILE A 554 -11.81 -20.71 -11.83
C ILE A 554 -11.91 -21.78 -10.75
N SER A 555 -11.43 -23.00 -11.03
CA SER A 555 -11.43 -24.15 -10.10
C SER A 555 -10.72 -23.85 -8.77
N ALA A 556 -9.59 -23.14 -8.82
CA ALA A 556 -8.85 -22.79 -7.61
C ALA A 556 -9.65 -21.82 -6.70
N PRO A 557 -9.69 -22.05 -5.37
CA PRO A 557 -10.43 -21.22 -4.43
C PRO A 557 -9.82 -19.82 -4.28
N PHE A 558 -10.67 -18.83 -3.96
CA PHE A 558 -10.24 -17.47 -3.65
C PHE A 558 -10.23 -17.28 -2.14
N PHE A 559 -9.05 -17.03 -1.59
CA PHE A 559 -8.86 -16.81 -0.16
C PHE A 559 -8.37 -15.40 0.15
N TYR A 560 -8.71 -14.94 1.34
CA TYR A 560 -7.94 -13.92 2.04
C TYR A 560 -7.34 -14.55 3.30
N HIS A 561 -6.11 -14.15 3.60
CA HIS A 561 -5.30 -14.72 4.66
C HIS A 561 -5.12 -13.68 5.77
N LYS A 562 -5.65 -13.97 6.95
CA LYS A 562 -5.39 -13.18 8.15
C LYS A 562 -4.03 -13.60 8.70
N ILE A 563 -3.01 -12.77 8.49
CA ILE A 563 -1.63 -13.04 8.89
C ILE A 563 -1.54 -13.11 10.42
N TYR A 564 -2.12 -12.11 11.07
CA TYR A 564 -2.34 -12.07 12.50
C TYR A 564 -3.57 -11.21 12.83
N GLN A 565 -4.03 -11.30 14.08
CA GLN A 565 -4.96 -10.35 14.66
C GLN A 565 -4.57 -10.04 16.09
N LEU A 566 -4.56 -8.74 16.42
CA LEU A 566 -4.32 -8.27 17.76
C LEU A 566 -5.65 -8.18 18.53
N ASP A 567 -5.66 -8.71 19.74
CA ASP A 567 -6.76 -8.60 20.70
C ASP A 567 -6.26 -7.89 21.97
N TYR A 568 -7.16 -7.22 22.69
CA TYR A 568 -6.82 -6.42 23.86
C TYR A 568 -7.85 -6.56 24.98
N SER A 569 -7.39 -7.02 26.14
CA SER A 569 -8.22 -7.09 27.35
C SER A 569 -8.17 -5.76 28.10
N ARG A 570 -9.26 -4.99 28.04
CA ARG A 570 -9.39 -3.73 28.80
C ARG A 570 -9.33 -3.91 30.32
N LYS A 571 -9.64 -5.11 30.83
CA LYS A 571 -9.62 -5.42 32.26
C LYS A 571 -8.19 -5.62 32.77
N THR A 572 -7.36 -6.29 31.98
CA THR A 572 -6.00 -6.66 32.39
C THR A 572 -4.92 -5.78 31.78
N GLY A 573 -5.25 -4.99 30.74
CA GLY A 573 -4.28 -4.21 29.98
C GLY A 573 -3.32 -5.05 29.13
N VAL A 574 -3.66 -6.33 28.89
CA VAL A 574 -2.81 -7.29 28.19
C VAL A 574 -3.29 -7.48 26.76
N PHE A 575 -2.35 -7.39 25.82
CA PHE A 575 -2.55 -7.71 24.41
C PHE A 575 -2.40 -9.21 24.16
N ARG A 576 -2.94 -9.66 23.04
CA ARG A 576 -2.79 -11.03 22.56
C ARG A 576 -2.66 -11.02 21.06
N MET A 577 -1.57 -11.53 20.54
CA MET A 577 -1.37 -11.68 19.10
C MET A 577 -1.82 -13.08 18.69
N LEU A 578 -2.91 -13.15 17.94
CA LEU A 578 -3.48 -14.38 17.40
C LEU A 578 -2.95 -14.62 16.00
N GLU A 579 -2.73 -15.88 15.65
CA GLU A 579 -2.12 -16.32 14.39
C GLU A 579 -2.65 -17.66 13.90
N ASN A 580 -2.17 -18.12 12.74
CA ASN A 580 -2.50 -19.42 12.12
C ASN A 580 -4.01 -19.58 11.89
N PHE A 581 -4.65 -18.49 11.49
CA PHE A 581 -6.04 -18.50 11.07
C PHE A 581 -6.22 -19.37 9.83
N VAL A 582 -7.34 -20.10 9.81
CA VAL A 582 -7.80 -20.77 8.60
C VAL A 582 -8.12 -19.70 7.54
N PRO A 583 -7.62 -19.83 6.29
CA PRO A 583 -7.97 -18.92 5.21
C PRO A 583 -9.48 -18.89 4.99
N LYS A 584 -10.03 -17.69 4.78
CA LYS A 584 -11.48 -17.51 4.56
C LYS A 584 -11.75 -17.22 3.08
N ALA A 585 -12.86 -17.73 2.57
CA ALA A 585 -13.38 -17.33 1.26
C ALA A 585 -14.23 -16.05 1.41
N PRO A 586 -14.26 -15.16 0.40
CA PRO A 586 -15.11 -13.97 0.46
C PRO A 586 -16.58 -14.36 0.32
N LEU A 587 -17.40 -13.89 1.25
CA LEU A 587 -18.85 -13.84 1.10
C LEU A 587 -19.16 -12.73 0.10
N LEU A 588 -19.12 -13.03 -1.20
CA LEU A 588 -19.54 -12.08 -2.22
C LEU A 588 -21.06 -11.86 -2.05
N ARG A 589 -21.45 -10.79 -1.36
CA ARG A 589 -22.84 -10.33 -1.34
C ARG A 589 -23.25 -10.05 -2.78
N VAL A 590 -24.13 -10.88 -3.33
CA VAL A 590 -24.85 -10.57 -4.56
C VAL A 590 -25.64 -9.29 -4.29
N THR A 591 -25.27 -8.21 -4.96
CA THR A 591 -26.01 -6.96 -4.93
C THR A 591 -27.43 -7.19 -5.45
N THR A 592 -28.42 -7.09 -4.55
CA THR A 592 -29.82 -6.73 -4.80
C THR A 592 -30.57 -7.51 -5.88
N VAL A 593 -31.25 -8.58 -5.48
CA VAL A 593 -32.63 -8.82 -5.91
C VAL A 593 -33.51 -8.55 -4.69
N SER A 594 -34.45 -7.62 -4.83
CA SER A 594 -35.46 -7.32 -3.82
C SER A 594 -36.21 -8.60 -3.44
N PRO A 595 -36.47 -8.88 -2.15
CA PRO A 595 -37.08 -10.14 -1.74
C PRO A 595 -38.61 -10.12 -1.87
N GLU A 596 -39.19 -9.67 -2.99
CA GLU A 596 -40.66 -9.66 -3.14
C GLU A 596 -41.26 -10.09 -4.50
N ASP A 597 -40.52 -10.31 -5.59
CA ASP A 597 -41.19 -10.50 -6.91
C ASP A 597 -40.70 -11.66 -7.80
N ASP A 598 -40.17 -12.77 -7.27
CA ASP A 598 -39.88 -13.96 -8.11
C ASP A 598 -40.28 -15.28 -7.41
N ALA A 599 -41.58 -15.46 -7.19
CA ALA A 599 -42.17 -16.74 -6.80
C ALA A 599 -42.56 -17.63 -8.00
N GLU A 600 -42.37 -17.19 -9.26
CA GLU A 600 -42.85 -17.93 -10.43
C GLU A 600 -41.90 -17.90 -11.63
N SER A 601 -40.68 -18.42 -11.50
CA SER A 601 -40.00 -19.06 -12.64
C SER A 601 -38.77 -19.87 -12.20
N VAL A 602 -39.01 -21.04 -11.64
CA VAL A 602 -37.98 -22.10 -11.57
C VAL A 602 -38.53 -23.34 -12.26
N SER A 603 -38.41 -23.39 -13.58
CA SER A 603 -38.60 -24.61 -14.35
C SER A 603 -37.36 -25.50 -14.20
N ALA A 604 -37.48 -26.45 -13.27
CA ALA A 604 -37.01 -27.84 -13.34
C ALA A 604 -35.84 -28.18 -14.28
N THR A 605 -34.64 -28.31 -13.69
CA THR A 605 -33.65 -29.41 -13.87
C THR A 605 -32.44 -29.03 -13.02
N THR A 606 -32.16 -29.61 -11.84
CA THR A 606 -31.69 -30.98 -11.66
C THR A 606 -31.71 -31.27 -10.16
N LYS A 607 -32.29 -32.40 -9.77
CA LYS A 607 -32.41 -32.88 -8.38
C LYS A 607 -31.12 -33.58 -7.93
N LYS A 608 -30.83 -33.40 -6.63
CA LYS A 608 -30.10 -34.30 -5.69
C LYS A 608 -28.56 -34.28 -5.70
N LYS A 609 -28.01 -33.51 -4.75
CA LYS A 609 -27.23 -34.10 -3.65
C LYS A 609 -27.52 -33.31 -2.37
N ALA A 610 -28.12 -33.99 -1.40
CA ALA A 610 -28.40 -33.45 -0.08
C ALA A 610 -27.11 -33.47 0.74
N GLY A 611 -26.63 -32.28 1.10
CA GLY A 611 -25.68 -32.04 2.17
C GLY A 611 -26.23 -30.84 2.94
N THR A 612 -26.68 -31.08 4.16
CA THR A 612 -27.34 -30.10 5.02
C THR A 612 -26.30 -29.13 5.56
N GLU A 613 -25.91 -28.13 4.77
CA GLU A 613 -25.24 -26.95 5.32
C GLU A 613 -26.28 -26.07 5.99
N THR A 614 -26.38 -26.25 7.30
CA THR A 614 -27.06 -25.30 8.16
C THR A 614 -26.33 -23.97 8.04
N VAL A 615 -26.93 -23.03 7.30
CA VAL A 615 -26.52 -21.62 7.36
C VAL A 615 -26.68 -21.19 8.81
N HIS A 616 -25.56 -21.11 9.54
CA HIS A 616 -25.55 -20.70 10.93
C HIS A 616 -26.21 -19.31 11.01
N LYS A 617 -27.23 -19.22 11.86
CA LYS A 617 -28.01 -18.01 12.13
C LYS A 617 -27.19 -16.90 12.83
N ASP A 618 -25.88 -17.12 13.00
CA ASP A 618 -24.91 -16.24 13.66
C ASP A 618 -24.21 -15.26 12.69
N ASP A 619 -24.44 -15.34 11.38
CA ASP A 619 -23.82 -14.44 10.39
C ASP A 619 -24.41 -13.00 10.37
N TYR A 620 -25.23 -12.64 11.36
CA TYR A 620 -25.44 -11.24 11.70
C TYR A 620 -24.13 -10.69 12.28
N ARG A 621 -23.21 -10.31 11.39
CA ARG A 621 -21.97 -9.58 11.71
C ARG A 621 -22.34 -8.27 12.40
N VAL A 622 -22.44 -8.33 13.73
CA VAL A 622 -22.44 -7.14 14.58
C VAL A 622 -21.11 -6.45 14.30
N SER A 623 -21.16 -5.24 13.77
CA SER A 623 -20.00 -4.34 13.77
C SER A 623 -19.55 -4.23 15.23
N GLY A 624 -18.50 -4.96 15.58
CA GLY A 624 -18.00 -5.01 16.95
C GLY A 624 -17.43 -3.64 17.32
N SER A 625 -17.60 -3.22 18.57
CA SER A 625 -16.81 -2.12 19.10
C SER A 625 -15.41 -2.64 19.43
N TRP A 626 -14.42 -2.40 18.57
CA TRP A 626 -13.03 -2.78 18.84
C TRP A 626 -12.34 -1.75 19.75
N PRO A 627 -11.43 -2.17 20.66
CA PRO A 627 -10.50 -1.25 21.31
C PRO A 627 -9.68 -0.49 20.26
N LYS A 628 -9.45 0.82 20.46
CA LYS A 628 -8.65 1.62 19.50
C LYS A 628 -7.21 1.08 19.38
N GLU A 629 -6.73 0.46 20.44
CA GLU A 629 -5.36 -0.01 20.63
C GLU A 629 -5.00 -1.16 19.69
N VAL A 630 -5.98 -1.97 19.26
CA VAL A 630 -5.68 -3.14 18.42
C VAL A 630 -5.49 -2.78 16.95
N CYS A 631 -5.98 -1.61 16.52
CA CYS A 631 -6.03 -1.20 15.11
C CYS A 631 -4.67 -1.35 14.41
N VAL A 632 -4.65 -2.02 13.25
CA VAL A 632 -3.49 -2.02 12.35
C VAL A 632 -3.55 -0.76 11.50
N THR A 633 -2.72 0.22 11.83
CA THR A 633 -2.78 1.57 11.26
C THR A 633 -2.00 1.71 9.96
N ARG A 634 -0.97 0.88 9.74
CA ARG A 634 -0.12 0.89 8.53
C ARG A 634 0.27 -0.53 8.12
N VAL A 635 0.34 -0.73 6.81
CA VAL A 635 0.94 -1.92 6.16
C VAL A 635 1.81 -1.46 4.99
N ALA A 636 2.92 -2.15 4.72
CA ALA A 636 3.83 -1.83 3.62
C ALA A 636 4.58 -3.07 3.11
N TRP A 637 4.50 -3.35 1.81
CA TRP A 637 5.35 -4.34 1.13
C TRP A 637 6.72 -3.74 0.81
N ASP A 638 7.79 -4.52 0.90
CA ASP A 638 9.12 -4.08 0.46
C ASP A 638 9.23 -4.11 -1.07
N SER A 639 8.78 -3.04 -1.72
CA SER A 639 8.93 -2.83 -3.17
C SER A 639 10.22 -2.09 -3.54
N GLY A 640 10.98 -1.62 -2.56
CA GLY A 640 12.21 -0.84 -2.78
C GLY A 640 13.47 -1.68 -2.76
N GLY A 641 13.45 -2.75 -1.98
CA GLY A 641 14.57 -3.65 -1.72
C GLY A 641 14.85 -4.69 -2.81
N GLY A 642 14.08 -4.67 -3.90
CA GLY A 642 14.25 -5.56 -5.03
C GLY A 642 13.43 -6.82 -5.04
N ILE A 643 13.57 -7.57 -6.13
CA ILE A 643 12.69 -8.70 -6.45
C ILE A 643 12.75 -9.82 -5.39
N SER A 644 13.92 -10.06 -4.78
CA SER A 644 14.08 -11.05 -3.72
C SER A 644 13.42 -10.66 -2.40
N SER A 645 13.08 -9.38 -2.22
CA SER A 645 12.52 -8.86 -0.97
C SER A 645 11.06 -8.51 -1.04
N ALA A 646 10.47 -8.60 -2.23
CA ALA A 646 9.04 -8.49 -2.43
C ALA A 646 8.18 -9.32 -1.44
N PRO A 647 8.62 -10.50 -0.93
CA PRO A 647 7.90 -11.23 0.12
C PRO A 647 7.79 -10.56 1.50
N PHE A 648 8.60 -9.53 1.81
CA PHE A 648 8.55 -8.86 3.10
C PHE A 648 7.33 -7.94 3.21
N LEU A 649 6.56 -8.14 4.27
CA LEU A 649 5.44 -7.30 4.68
C LEU A 649 5.73 -6.72 6.07
N ALA A 650 5.70 -5.39 6.20
CA ALA A 650 5.71 -4.72 7.48
C ALA A 650 4.28 -4.26 7.85
N SER A 651 3.99 -4.25 9.14
CA SER A 651 2.74 -3.69 9.69
C SER A 651 2.99 -2.99 11.02
N GLY A 652 2.22 -1.93 11.28
CA GLY A 652 2.28 -1.14 12.50
C GLY A 652 0.88 -0.95 13.09
N THR A 653 0.79 -0.96 14.42
CA THR A 653 -0.49 -0.88 15.14
C THR A 653 -0.61 0.39 15.98
N ALA A 654 -1.84 0.70 16.38
CA ALA A 654 -2.16 1.78 17.32
C ALA A 654 -1.62 1.53 18.74
N SER A 655 -1.27 0.28 19.09
CA SER A 655 -0.61 -0.05 20.36
C SER A 655 0.87 0.35 20.39
N GLY A 656 1.50 0.47 19.22
CA GLY A 656 2.95 0.59 19.07
C GLY A 656 3.67 -0.72 18.79
N LEU A 657 2.98 -1.86 18.87
CA LEU A 657 3.50 -3.12 18.32
C LEU A 657 3.55 -3.04 16.79
N CYS A 658 4.69 -3.40 16.24
CA CYS A 658 4.94 -3.57 14.82
C CYS A 658 5.38 -5.00 14.54
N ARG A 659 5.25 -5.42 13.29
CA ARG A 659 5.62 -6.76 12.85
C ARG A 659 6.16 -6.76 11.43
N ILE A 660 7.19 -7.55 11.20
CA ILE A 660 7.71 -7.87 9.86
C ILE A 660 7.47 -9.37 9.63
N ASP A 661 6.86 -9.70 8.50
CA ASP A 661 6.57 -11.06 8.07
C ASP A 661 7.21 -11.32 6.71
N TRP A 662 7.83 -12.50 6.56
CA TRP A 662 8.20 -13.05 5.26
C TRP A 662 7.08 -13.97 4.76
N LEU A 663 6.37 -13.57 3.70
CA LEU A 663 5.19 -14.26 3.21
C LEU A 663 5.41 -14.84 1.83
N MET A 664 5.13 -16.13 1.66
CA MET A 664 5.20 -16.81 0.36
C MET A 664 3.83 -17.34 -0.08
N GLY A 665 3.62 -17.36 -1.38
CA GLY A 665 2.49 -17.96 -2.06
C GLY A 665 2.71 -19.44 -2.32
N ARG A 666 1.67 -20.11 -2.80
CA ARG A 666 1.76 -21.48 -3.34
C ARG A 666 0.65 -21.72 -4.35
N PHE A 667 0.92 -22.60 -5.32
CA PHE A 667 -0.06 -23.01 -6.31
C PHE A 667 -1.12 -23.93 -5.71
N TYR A 668 -2.36 -23.85 -6.23
CA TYR A 668 -3.48 -24.71 -5.80
C TYR A 668 -3.21 -26.22 -6.02
N ASN A 669 -2.52 -26.58 -7.10
CA ASN A 669 -2.26 -27.98 -7.50
C ASN A 669 -0.76 -28.29 -7.70
N GLU A 670 0.17 -27.52 -7.11
CA GLU A 670 1.64 -27.73 -7.15
C GLU A 670 2.31 -27.87 -8.54
N ARG A 671 1.60 -27.64 -9.65
CA ARG A 671 1.95 -28.20 -10.98
C ARG A 671 2.48 -27.22 -12.03
N LEU A 672 3.00 -26.05 -11.67
CA LEU A 672 3.59 -25.16 -12.67
C LEU A 672 5.12 -25.11 -12.59
N ASN A 673 5.78 -25.71 -13.59
CA ASN A 673 7.23 -25.62 -13.75
C ASN A 673 7.63 -24.21 -14.26
N VAL A 674 8.67 -23.62 -13.66
CA VAL A 674 9.32 -22.37 -14.07
C VAL A 674 9.73 -22.40 -15.55
N ASP A 675 10.13 -23.55 -16.06
CA ASP A 675 10.47 -23.73 -17.48
C ASP A 675 9.27 -23.42 -18.39
N LYS A 676 8.06 -23.79 -17.97
CA LYS A 676 6.81 -23.53 -18.72
C LYS A 676 6.50 -22.04 -18.75
N ILE A 677 6.68 -21.33 -17.62
CA ILE A 677 6.50 -19.87 -17.53
C ILE A 677 7.51 -19.16 -18.43
N THR A 678 8.77 -19.57 -18.36
CA THR A 678 9.87 -19.00 -19.15
C THR A 678 9.66 -19.26 -20.63
N SER A 679 9.23 -20.47 -21.01
CA SER A 679 8.83 -20.83 -22.36
C SER A 679 7.71 -19.93 -22.89
N TRP A 680 6.65 -19.68 -22.11
CA TRP A 680 5.58 -18.75 -22.51
C TRP A 680 6.08 -17.33 -22.74
N ARG A 681 7.01 -16.84 -21.91
CA ARG A 681 7.60 -15.51 -22.08
C ARG A 681 8.48 -15.43 -23.33
N ASN A 682 9.26 -16.47 -23.63
CA ASN A 682 10.28 -16.45 -24.68
C ASN A 682 9.77 -16.84 -26.07
N HIS A 683 8.74 -17.69 -26.17
CA HIS A 683 8.07 -17.91 -27.44
C HIS A 683 7.21 -16.69 -27.75
N GLU A 684 7.73 -15.79 -28.60
CA GLU A 684 6.87 -14.98 -29.45
C GLU A 684 5.96 -15.96 -30.17
N ALA A 685 4.72 -16.09 -29.73
CA ALA A 685 3.78 -17.00 -30.35
C ALA A 685 3.78 -16.69 -31.84
N ALA A 686 4.23 -17.66 -32.64
CA ALA A 686 4.08 -17.65 -34.08
C ALA A 686 2.64 -17.21 -34.35
N ALA A 687 2.51 -16.11 -35.09
CA ALA A 687 1.22 -15.64 -35.54
C ALA A 687 0.64 -16.71 -36.48
N GLY A 688 -0.25 -17.57 -35.96
CA GLY A 688 -0.96 -18.58 -36.72
C GLY A 688 -1.34 -19.79 -35.87
N ASP A 689 -2.64 -20.01 -35.72
CA ASP A 689 -3.29 -21.30 -35.44
C ASP A 689 -2.89 -22.10 -34.19
N TRP A 690 -3.19 -21.60 -32.99
CA TRP A 690 -3.45 -22.48 -31.83
C TRP A 690 -4.55 -21.87 -30.93
N PHE A 691 -5.80 -22.21 -31.27
CA PHE A 691 -7.03 -22.11 -30.48
C PHE A 691 -7.89 -20.81 -30.52
N ASP A 692 -8.78 -20.75 -31.52
CA ASP A 692 -10.22 -20.76 -31.25
C ASP A 692 -10.61 -22.21 -30.95
N GLY A 693 -11.04 -22.49 -29.73
CA GLY A 693 -11.53 -23.80 -29.33
C GLY A 693 -11.49 -23.95 -27.80
N ASP A 694 -12.64 -24.26 -27.25
CA ASP A 694 -12.85 -24.54 -25.84
C ASP A 694 -12.31 -25.95 -25.46
N GLU A 695 -11.06 -26.31 -25.84
CA GLU A 695 -10.47 -27.65 -25.59
C GLU A 695 -9.12 -27.63 -24.84
N GLU A 696 -8.78 -26.54 -24.12
CA GLU A 696 -7.65 -26.55 -23.15
C GLU A 696 -8.15 -26.57 -21.68
N ASP A 697 -9.41 -26.92 -21.44
CA ASP A 697 -9.93 -27.11 -20.08
C ASP A 697 -9.58 -28.51 -19.50
N ASP A 698 -9.10 -29.46 -20.32
CA ASP A 698 -8.84 -30.84 -19.88
C ASP A 698 -7.38 -31.12 -19.44
N GLU A 699 -6.39 -30.29 -19.79
CA GLU A 699 -4.98 -30.56 -19.43
C GLU A 699 -4.50 -29.87 -18.13
N LEU A 700 -5.33 -29.03 -17.52
CA LEU A 700 -5.07 -28.48 -16.17
C LEU A 700 -5.82 -29.22 -15.06
N ASP A 701 -6.70 -30.16 -15.43
CA ASP A 701 -7.51 -30.99 -14.53
C ASP A 701 -7.02 -32.45 -14.43
N ALA A 702 -5.88 -32.80 -15.04
CA ALA A 702 -5.22 -34.12 -14.91
C ALA A 702 -3.97 -34.06 -14.03
#